data_AF-Q8YR39-F1
#
_entry.id   AF-Q8YR39-F1
#
_cell.length_a   1.000
_cell.length_b   1.000
_cell.length_c   1.000
_cell.angle_alpha   90.00
_cell.angle_beta   90.00
_cell.angle_gamma   90.00
#
_symmetry.space_group_name_H-M   'P 1'
#
loop_
_entity.id
_entity.type
_entity.pdbx_description
1 polymer ?
#
loop_
_entity_poly.entity_id
_entity_poly.type
_entity_poly.pdbx_seq_one_letter_code
_entity_poly.pdbx_strand_id
1 'polypeptide(L)'
;MCFVWYFIFMSQKTIQCRLIASESTRQKLWKLMAESNTPLINELLQQLSKHPDFEKWRRNGKLPSTVVSQLCQPLKTDPSFTGQPSRFYISAIHIVDYIYKSWLTIQKRLQQQLDGKLRWIEMFNSDVELVEISGFSLEAIRTKASEILAITTPESDPKTLLTKRGKTKQSKKSSASNPDRSLSRKLFDAYQETDDILSRSAISYLLKNGCKLNDKEENPEKFAKRRRKVEIQIQRLTDKLTSRIPKGRDLTYSKWLETLFTATTTVPENNAEAKRWQDILLTRSSSIPFPVVFETNEDLVWSTNEKGRLCVHFNGLSDLIFEVYCDSRQLYWFKRFLEDQQTKRKSKNQHSSGLFTLRNGRLAWQQGEGKGEPWNIGHLALYCCVDNRLWTAEGTEQVRQEKAEEITKFITKMKDKSDLSETQLAFIKRKESTLTRINNSFDRPSKPLYQGQSHILVGVSLGLEKPATIAVVDAIAGKVLTYRSLRQLLGDNYELLNRQRRQQRSLSHERHKAQKSFSPNQFGASELGQYVDRLLAKEIVAIAQTYKAGSIVLPKLGDIREIVQSEIQAIAEAKCPSSSEIQQKYAKQYRVNVHQWSYGRLIQSIQSKAAQIGIVIEEGKQPIRGSPQDKAKELALYAYSLRLARRS
;
A
#
# COMPACT_ATOMS: atom_id res chain seq x y z
N MET A 1 -5.15 -11.09 5.81
CA MET A 1 -4.27 -10.51 4.75
C MET A 1 -5.15 -9.78 3.74
N CYS A 2 -5.22 -8.45 3.82
CA CYS A 2 -5.86 -7.64 2.78
C CYS A 2 -4.88 -7.53 1.61
N PHE A 3 -5.17 -8.23 0.52
CA PHE A 3 -4.44 -8.10 -0.74
C PHE A 3 -4.76 -6.74 -1.36
N VAL A 4 -3.83 -5.80 -1.25
CA VAL A 4 -3.89 -4.52 -1.96
C VAL A 4 -3.20 -4.73 -3.31
N TRP A 5 -3.99 -4.73 -4.38
CA TRP A 5 -3.52 -4.84 -5.76
C TRP A 5 -2.60 -3.65 -6.09
N TYR A 6 -1.33 -3.93 -6.34
CA TYR A 6 -0.38 -2.94 -6.88
C TYR A 6 -0.48 -2.93 -8.42
N PHE A 7 -1.53 -2.28 -8.90
CA PHE A 7 -1.62 -1.43 -10.10
C PHE A 7 -2.98 -0.71 -9.99
N ILE A 8 -3.08 0.15 -8.98
CA ILE A 8 -4.28 0.96 -8.78
C ILE A 8 -4.25 2.06 -9.84
N PHE A 9 -4.93 1.85 -10.97
CA PHE A 9 -5.60 2.98 -11.61
C PHE A 9 -6.57 3.51 -10.54
N MET A 10 -6.29 4.67 -9.97
CA MET A 10 -6.99 5.22 -8.79
C MET A 10 -8.51 5.40 -8.99
N SER A 11 -9.02 5.22 -10.21
CA SER A 11 -10.43 5.21 -10.60
C SER A 11 -11.16 3.87 -10.46
N GLN A 12 -10.46 2.77 -10.13
CA GLN A 12 -11.06 1.44 -10.05
C GLN A 12 -11.80 1.20 -8.72
N LYS A 13 -12.95 0.54 -8.80
CA LYS A 13 -13.77 0.16 -7.64
C LYS A 13 -14.10 -1.34 -7.71
N THR A 14 -14.14 -2.00 -6.56
CA THR A 14 -14.67 -3.36 -6.45
C THR A 14 -16.13 -3.32 -6.04
N ILE A 15 -16.98 -4.02 -6.81
CA ILE A 15 -18.37 -4.31 -6.47
C ILE A 15 -18.52 -5.81 -6.19
N GLN A 16 -19.59 -6.21 -5.49
CA GLN A 16 -19.80 -7.61 -5.13
C GLN A 16 -21.26 -8.02 -5.27
N CYS A 17 -21.49 -9.24 -5.72
CA CYS A 17 -22.81 -9.86 -5.73
C CYS A 17 -22.73 -11.28 -5.18
N ARG A 18 -23.88 -11.76 -4.69
CA ARG A 18 -24.08 -13.16 -4.36
C ARG A 18 -24.48 -13.90 -5.64
N LEU A 19 -23.93 -15.09 -5.82
CA LEU A 19 -24.31 -15.97 -6.91
C LEU A 19 -25.17 -17.12 -6.39
N ILE A 20 -26.25 -17.41 -7.11
CA ILE A 20 -27.16 -18.52 -6.81
C ILE A 20 -27.14 -19.49 -7.98
N ALA A 21 -27.02 -20.78 -7.65
CA ALA A 21 -27.09 -21.89 -8.59
C ALA A 21 -27.68 -23.11 -7.88
N SER A 22 -28.04 -24.13 -8.65
CA SER A 22 -28.47 -25.43 -8.13
C SER A 22 -27.44 -26.01 -7.17
N GLU A 23 -27.90 -26.87 -6.25
CA GLU A 23 -27.00 -27.53 -5.30
C GLU A 23 -25.91 -28.36 -6.00
N SER A 24 -26.27 -29.10 -7.06
CA SER A 24 -25.31 -29.85 -7.87
C SER A 24 -24.22 -28.95 -8.47
N THR A 25 -24.58 -27.77 -8.96
CA THR A 25 -23.62 -26.77 -9.47
C THR A 25 -22.69 -26.28 -8.36
N ARG A 26 -23.26 -25.95 -7.19
CA ARG A 26 -22.49 -25.47 -6.04
C ARG A 26 -21.53 -26.53 -5.51
N GLN A 27 -21.97 -27.78 -5.41
CA GLN A 27 -21.16 -28.91 -5.01
C GLN A 27 -20.01 -29.17 -6.01
N LYS A 28 -20.31 -29.22 -7.31
CA LYS A 28 -19.29 -29.41 -8.36
C LYS A 28 -18.22 -28.32 -8.31
N LEU A 29 -18.63 -27.06 -8.18
CA LEU A 29 -17.70 -25.94 -8.06
C LEU A 29 -16.90 -25.99 -6.76
N TRP A 30 -17.52 -26.36 -5.64
CA TRP A 30 -16.83 -26.52 -4.37
C TRP A 30 -15.73 -27.56 -4.47
N LYS A 31 -16.03 -28.76 -4.97
CA LYS A 31 -15.03 -29.83 -5.17
C LYS A 31 -13.86 -29.34 -6.03
N LEU A 32 -14.15 -28.70 -7.16
CA LEU A 32 -13.12 -28.17 -8.04
C LEU A 32 -12.21 -27.13 -7.34
N MET A 33 -12.79 -26.23 -6.54
CA MET A 33 -12.04 -25.19 -5.84
C MET A 33 -11.30 -25.70 -4.59
N ALA A 34 -11.90 -26.61 -3.84
CA ALA A 34 -11.41 -27.08 -2.54
C ALA A 34 -10.52 -28.32 -2.66
N GLU A 35 -10.87 -29.28 -3.51
CA GLU A 35 -10.18 -30.57 -3.62
C GLU A 35 -9.10 -30.57 -4.71
N SER A 36 -9.22 -29.75 -5.76
CA SER A 36 -8.22 -29.67 -6.84
C SER A 36 -7.39 -28.37 -6.79
N ASN A 37 -8.06 -27.22 -6.90
CA ASN A 37 -7.37 -25.94 -7.10
C ASN A 37 -6.63 -25.42 -5.85
N THR A 38 -7.24 -25.55 -4.67
CA THR A 38 -6.59 -25.11 -3.41
C THR A 38 -5.35 -25.96 -3.11
N PRO A 39 -5.37 -27.29 -3.24
CA PRO A 39 -4.17 -28.12 -3.17
C PRO A 39 -3.10 -27.76 -4.20
N LEU A 40 -3.48 -27.50 -5.46
CA LEU A 40 -2.52 -27.02 -6.47
C LEU A 40 -1.83 -25.72 -6.05
N ILE A 41 -2.58 -24.75 -5.53
CA ILE A 41 -2.02 -23.48 -5.04
C ILE A 41 -1.09 -23.74 -3.85
N ASN A 42 -1.47 -24.61 -2.93
CA ASN A 42 -0.63 -24.98 -1.78
C ASN A 42 0.69 -25.60 -2.23
N GLU A 43 0.65 -26.50 -3.20
CA GLU A 43 1.83 -27.16 -3.76
C GLU A 43 2.75 -26.15 -4.47
N LEU A 44 2.18 -25.28 -5.31
CA LEU A 44 2.94 -24.21 -5.96
C LEU A 44 3.60 -23.25 -4.96
N LEU A 45 2.91 -22.90 -3.87
CA LEU A 45 3.48 -22.07 -2.80
C LEU A 45 4.68 -22.76 -2.16
N GLN A 46 4.60 -24.07 -1.95
CA GLN A 46 5.65 -24.88 -1.35
C GLN A 46 6.84 -25.06 -2.31
N GLN A 47 6.62 -25.43 -3.56
CA GLN A 47 7.68 -25.61 -4.55
C GLN A 47 8.44 -24.31 -4.80
N LEU A 48 7.76 -23.18 -4.89
CA LEU A 48 8.44 -21.89 -5.10
C LEU A 48 9.38 -21.56 -3.94
N SER A 49 9.00 -21.90 -2.71
CA SER A 49 9.84 -21.67 -1.53
C SER A 49 11.08 -22.55 -1.46
N LYS A 50 11.07 -23.68 -2.17
CA LYS A 50 12.19 -24.62 -2.27
C LYS A 50 13.06 -24.39 -3.50
N HIS A 51 12.71 -23.42 -4.35
CA HIS A 51 13.43 -23.16 -5.59
C HIS A 51 14.86 -22.65 -5.31
N PRO A 52 15.88 -23.10 -6.05
CA PRO A 52 17.28 -22.70 -5.81
C PRO A 52 17.50 -21.17 -5.87
N ASP A 53 16.87 -20.50 -6.83
CA ASP A 53 16.94 -19.03 -6.97
C ASP A 53 16.07 -18.24 -5.99
N PHE A 54 15.35 -18.90 -5.07
CA PHE A 54 14.39 -18.22 -4.19
C PHE A 54 15.02 -17.08 -3.38
N GLU A 55 16.20 -17.31 -2.81
CA GLU A 55 16.93 -16.29 -2.04
C GLU A 55 17.38 -15.11 -2.91
N LYS A 56 17.72 -15.35 -4.18
CA LYS A 56 18.05 -14.29 -5.14
C LYS A 56 16.83 -13.40 -5.41
N TRP A 57 15.66 -13.99 -5.60
CA TRP A 57 14.41 -13.23 -5.79
C TRP A 57 14.00 -12.49 -4.53
N ARG A 58 14.19 -13.08 -3.36
CA ARG A 58 13.98 -12.45 -2.05
C ARG A 58 14.82 -11.20 -1.87
N ARG A 59 16.13 -11.26 -2.17
CA ARG A 59 17.04 -10.09 -2.13
C ARG A 59 16.64 -9.00 -3.12
N ASN A 60 16.30 -9.38 -4.35
CA ASN A 60 15.89 -8.41 -5.39
C ASN A 60 14.49 -7.82 -5.15
N GLY A 61 13.65 -8.55 -4.41
CA GLY A 61 12.25 -8.24 -4.12
C GLY A 61 11.33 -8.35 -5.34
N LYS A 62 11.72 -9.15 -6.35
CA LYS A 62 10.96 -9.37 -7.58
C LYS A 62 11.04 -10.83 -8.01
N LEU A 63 9.90 -11.39 -8.37
CA LEU A 63 9.77 -12.72 -8.97
C LEU A 63 9.74 -12.58 -10.50
N PRO A 64 10.43 -13.44 -11.27
CA PRO A 64 10.27 -13.48 -12.71
C PRO A 64 8.89 -13.99 -13.12
N SER A 65 8.29 -13.40 -14.14
CA SER A 65 6.88 -13.63 -14.52
C SER A 65 6.54 -15.04 -15.00
N THR A 66 7.54 -15.83 -15.40
CA THR A 66 7.34 -17.18 -15.97
C THR A 66 7.54 -18.30 -14.96
N VAL A 67 8.16 -18.05 -13.81
CA VAL A 67 8.61 -19.09 -12.87
C VAL A 67 7.44 -19.92 -12.36
N VAL A 68 6.38 -19.27 -11.87
CA VAL A 68 5.21 -19.99 -11.34
C VAL A 68 4.53 -20.81 -12.44
N SER A 69 4.49 -20.27 -13.66
CA SER A 69 3.96 -21.02 -14.81
C SER A 69 4.80 -22.25 -15.13
N GLN A 70 6.13 -22.17 -15.03
CA GLN A 70 7.03 -23.29 -15.27
C GLN A 70 6.85 -24.38 -14.21
N LEU A 71 6.74 -24.00 -12.93
CA LEU A 71 6.44 -24.93 -11.83
C LEU A 71 5.07 -25.61 -11.99
N CYS A 72 4.09 -24.91 -12.56
CA CYS A 72 2.75 -25.45 -12.78
C CYS A 72 2.67 -26.45 -13.93
N GLN A 73 3.52 -26.37 -14.96
CA GLN A 73 3.44 -27.28 -16.11
C GLN A 73 3.53 -28.78 -15.75
N PRO A 74 4.53 -29.26 -14.98
CA PRO A 74 4.61 -30.68 -14.62
C PRO A 74 3.45 -31.13 -13.73
N LEU A 75 2.87 -30.22 -12.93
CA LEU A 75 1.73 -30.52 -12.08
C LEU A 75 0.44 -30.74 -12.87
N LYS A 76 0.33 -30.27 -14.12
CA LYS A 76 -0.87 -30.50 -14.95
C LYS A 76 -1.09 -31.95 -15.33
N THR A 77 -0.02 -32.74 -15.36
CA THR A 77 -0.03 -34.17 -15.69
C THR A 77 -0.06 -35.06 -14.44
N ASP A 78 0.05 -34.47 -13.25
CA ASP A 78 -0.04 -35.21 -11.98
C ASP A 78 -1.49 -35.70 -11.79
N PRO A 79 -1.72 -36.99 -11.48
CA PRO A 79 -3.07 -37.51 -11.20
C PRO A 79 -3.86 -36.70 -10.16
N SER A 80 -3.17 -36.08 -9.21
CA SER A 80 -3.76 -35.26 -8.13
C SER A 80 -4.40 -33.96 -8.63
N PHE A 81 -3.94 -33.44 -9.78
CA PHE A 81 -4.38 -32.15 -10.32
C PHE A 81 -4.96 -32.25 -11.74
N THR A 82 -4.80 -33.40 -12.40
CA THR A 82 -5.30 -33.65 -13.76
C THR A 82 -6.83 -33.53 -13.83
N GLY A 83 -7.34 -33.13 -15.00
CA GLY A 83 -8.80 -33.07 -15.25
C GLY A 83 -9.49 -31.76 -14.85
N GLN A 84 -8.81 -30.84 -14.15
CA GLN A 84 -9.35 -29.51 -13.90
C GLN A 84 -9.30 -28.61 -15.16
N PRO A 85 -10.22 -27.64 -15.32
CA PRO A 85 -10.21 -26.76 -16.48
C PRO A 85 -8.95 -25.90 -16.58
N SER A 86 -8.49 -25.61 -17.80
CA SER A 86 -7.27 -24.83 -18.06
C SER A 86 -7.23 -23.48 -17.31
N ARG A 87 -8.41 -22.88 -17.10
CA ARG A 87 -8.57 -21.60 -16.37
C ARG A 87 -8.20 -21.69 -14.90
N PHE A 88 -8.37 -22.84 -14.26
CA PHE A 88 -8.01 -23.04 -12.86
C PHE A 88 -6.49 -23.03 -12.66
N TYR A 89 -5.73 -23.69 -13.55
CA TYR A 89 -4.27 -23.59 -13.55
C TYR A 89 -3.78 -22.15 -13.70
N ILE A 90 -4.36 -21.39 -14.64
CA ILE A 90 -4.00 -19.98 -14.86
C ILE A 90 -4.32 -19.15 -13.60
N SER A 91 -5.50 -19.34 -13.01
CA SER A 91 -5.89 -18.70 -11.76
C SER A 91 -4.92 -19.06 -10.61
N ALA A 92 -4.52 -20.32 -10.48
CA ALA A 92 -3.59 -20.76 -9.45
C ALA A 92 -2.23 -20.07 -9.60
N ILE A 93 -1.71 -20.02 -10.83
CA ILE A 93 -0.47 -19.30 -11.17
C ILE A 93 -0.56 -17.84 -10.73
N HIS A 94 -1.64 -17.14 -11.09
CA HIS A 94 -1.81 -15.73 -10.73
C HIS A 94 -1.94 -15.51 -9.22
N ILE A 95 -2.67 -16.38 -8.51
CA ILE A 95 -2.81 -16.28 -7.05
C ILE A 95 -1.45 -16.38 -6.37
N VAL A 96 -0.64 -17.36 -6.77
CA VAL A 96 0.70 -17.57 -6.23
C VAL A 96 1.63 -16.39 -6.57
N ASP A 97 1.60 -15.92 -7.81
CA ASP A 97 2.37 -14.75 -8.24
C ASP A 97 2.01 -13.50 -7.41
N TYR A 98 0.72 -13.22 -7.23
CA TYR A 98 0.26 -12.09 -6.40
C TYR A 98 0.67 -12.22 -4.93
N ILE A 99 0.57 -13.43 -4.37
CA ILE A 99 1.01 -13.71 -3.00
C ILE A 99 2.49 -13.40 -2.83
N TYR A 100 3.34 -13.93 -3.69
CA TYR A 100 4.78 -13.73 -3.60
C TYR A 100 5.19 -12.31 -3.97
N LYS A 101 4.58 -11.66 -4.96
CA LYS A 101 4.83 -10.25 -5.29
C LYS A 101 4.56 -9.35 -4.08
N SER A 102 3.45 -9.57 -3.37
CA SER A 102 3.13 -8.83 -2.15
C SER A 102 4.15 -9.13 -1.03
N TRP A 103 4.48 -10.40 -0.82
CA TRP A 103 5.40 -10.82 0.23
C TRP A 103 6.83 -10.30 -0.02
N LEU A 104 7.36 -10.45 -1.24
CA LEU A 104 8.69 -9.97 -1.65
C LEU A 104 8.83 -8.45 -1.51
N THR A 105 7.78 -7.69 -1.81
CA THR A 105 7.78 -6.23 -1.61
C THR A 105 7.95 -5.87 -0.13
N ILE A 106 7.28 -6.61 0.76
CA ILE A 106 7.40 -6.45 2.21
C ILE A 106 8.80 -6.87 2.69
N GLN A 107 9.30 -8.01 2.22
CA GLN A 107 10.63 -8.52 2.55
C GLN A 107 11.74 -7.55 2.14
N LYS A 108 11.70 -7.03 0.91
CA LYS A 108 12.65 -6.01 0.44
C LYS A 108 12.66 -4.77 1.31
N ARG A 109 11.48 -4.29 1.70
CA ARG A 109 11.36 -3.14 2.62
C ARG A 109 11.96 -3.45 3.99
N LEU A 110 11.70 -4.63 4.54
CA LEU A 110 12.27 -5.06 5.82
C LEU A 110 13.79 -5.22 5.73
N GLN A 111 14.30 -5.75 4.63
CA GLN A 111 15.74 -5.90 4.37
C GLN A 111 16.41 -4.53 4.33
N GLN A 112 15.87 -3.59 3.54
CA GLN A 112 16.37 -2.20 3.50
C GLN A 112 16.35 -1.53 4.88
N GLN A 113 15.34 -1.80 5.70
CA GLN A 113 15.28 -1.31 7.08
C GLN A 113 16.33 -1.94 7.99
N LEU A 114 16.61 -3.24 7.81
CA LEU A 114 17.64 -3.96 8.54
C LEU A 114 19.03 -3.47 8.12
N ASP A 115 19.33 -3.41 6.83
CA ASP A 115 20.61 -2.92 6.29
C ASP A 115 20.90 -1.48 6.73
N GLY A 116 19.86 -0.63 6.77
CA GLY A 116 20.00 0.74 7.28
C GLY A 116 20.34 0.77 8.78
N LYS A 117 19.84 -0.18 9.58
CA LYS A 117 20.13 -0.25 11.01
C LYS A 117 21.44 -0.95 11.33
N LEU A 118 21.84 -1.96 10.57
CA LEU A 118 23.15 -2.59 10.68
C LEU A 118 24.24 -1.57 10.41
N ARG A 119 24.14 -0.84 9.28
CA ARG A 119 25.03 0.28 8.98
C ARG A 119 25.03 1.33 10.08
N TRP A 120 23.87 1.65 10.64
CA TRP A 120 23.80 2.56 11.78
C TRP A 120 24.58 2.04 12.99
N ILE A 121 24.38 0.78 13.41
CA ILE A 121 25.09 0.20 14.56
C ILE A 121 26.60 0.15 14.31
N GLU A 122 27.02 -0.21 13.10
CA GLU A 122 28.43 -0.29 12.72
C GLU A 122 29.17 1.04 12.89
N MET A 123 28.48 2.16 12.64
CA MET A 123 29.04 3.51 12.85
C MET A 123 28.82 4.06 14.27
N PHE A 124 27.94 3.43 15.06
CA PHE A 124 27.47 3.97 16.33
C PHE A 124 28.39 3.54 17.48
N ASN A 125 29.58 4.17 17.52
CA ASN A 125 30.61 3.96 18.54
C ASN A 125 30.52 5.03 19.66
N SER A 126 30.84 4.62 20.89
CA SER A 126 30.97 5.51 22.04
C SER A 126 32.17 6.44 21.89
N ASP A 127 32.20 7.53 22.65
CA ASP A 127 33.32 8.47 22.67
C ASP A 127 34.64 7.77 23.03
N VAL A 128 34.60 6.79 23.93
CA VAL A 128 35.75 5.95 24.29
C VAL A 128 36.18 5.05 23.13
N GLU A 129 35.24 4.33 22.51
CA GLU A 129 35.51 3.48 21.35
C GLU A 129 36.05 4.29 20.16
N LEU A 130 35.59 5.52 19.94
CA LEU A 130 36.08 6.39 18.87
C LEU A 130 37.53 6.85 19.11
N VAL A 131 37.88 7.16 20.36
CA VAL A 131 39.27 7.49 20.76
C VAL A 131 40.17 6.27 20.60
N GLU A 132 39.72 5.09 21.03
CA GLU A 132 40.46 3.83 20.89
C GLU A 132 40.67 3.43 19.42
N ILE A 133 39.63 3.52 18.59
CA ILE A 133 39.69 3.15 17.16
C ILE A 133 40.57 4.12 16.36
N SER A 134 40.53 5.41 16.70
CA SER A 134 41.26 6.43 15.96
C SER A 134 42.69 6.64 16.46
N GLY A 135 42.97 6.34 17.73
CA GLY A 135 44.22 6.70 18.39
C GLY A 135 44.39 8.20 18.64
N PHE A 136 43.35 9.00 18.37
CA PHE A 136 43.36 10.46 18.52
C PHE A 136 42.51 10.89 19.73
N SER A 137 42.88 12.02 20.34
CA SER A 137 42.09 12.60 21.43
C SER A 137 40.70 13.00 20.94
N LEU A 138 39.74 13.00 21.87
CA LEU A 138 38.37 13.39 21.58
C LEU A 138 38.26 14.83 21.05
N GLU A 139 39.17 15.72 21.46
CA GLU A 139 39.27 17.08 20.94
C GLU A 139 39.69 17.10 19.48
N ALA A 140 40.67 16.28 19.07
CA ALA A 140 41.09 16.18 17.67
C ALA A 140 39.94 15.66 16.78
N ILE A 141 39.13 14.72 17.28
CA ILE A 141 37.92 14.22 16.59
C ILE A 141 36.87 15.34 16.46
N ARG A 142 36.67 16.17 17.50
CA ARG A 142 35.75 17.32 17.46
C ARG A 142 36.21 18.40 16.49
N THR A 143 37.52 18.71 16.45
CA THR A 143 38.10 19.66 15.51
C THR A 143 37.87 19.20 14.08
N LYS A 144 38.17 17.93 13.78
CA LYS A 144 37.91 17.35 12.45
C LYS A 144 36.42 17.33 12.10
N ALA A 145 35.55 17.04 13.07
CA ALA A 145 34.10 17.09 12.89
C ALA A 145 33.61 18.51 12.55
N SER A 146 34.21 19.54 13.14
CA SER A 146 33.91 20.95 12.84
C SER A 146 34.30 21.31 11.40
N GLU A 147 35.46 20.85 10.93
CA GLU A 147 35.91 21.04 9.54
C GLU A 147 34.97 20.36 8.55
N ILE A 148 34.56 19.11 8.84
CA ILE A 148 33.65 18.36 7.97
C ILE A 148 32.27 19.02 7.93
N LEU A 149 31.77 19.53 9.07
CA LEU A 149 30.52 20.29 9.06
C LEU A 149 30.63 21.54 8.20
N ALA A 150 31.69 22.33 8.35
CA ALA A 150 31.92 23.55 7.57
C ALA A 150 31.96 23.29 6.05
N ILE A 151 32.54 22.18 5.62
CA ILE A 151 32.59 21.77 4.20
C ILE A 151 31.23 21.27 3.69
N THR A 152 30.42 20.64 4.57
CA THR A 152 29.19 19.93 4.15
C THR A 152 27.93 20.81 4.22
N THR A 153 27.96 21.88 5.02
CA THR A 153 26.93 22.93 5.02
C THR A 153 27.23 23.96 3.93
N PRO A 154 26.37 24.14 2.91
CA PRO A 154 26.51 25.30 2.04
C PRO A 154 26.25 26.55 2.89
N GLU A 155 27.15 27.53 2.82
CA GLU A 155 26.95 28.88 3.35
C GLU A 155 25.61 29.41 2.84
N SER A 156 24.62 29.47 3.73
CA SER A 156 23.51 30.39 3.56
C SER A 156 23.97 31.72 4.15
N ASP A 157 24.53 32.60 3.33
CA ASP A 157 24.67 34.00 3.76
C ASP A 157 24.36 35.01 2.64
N PRO A 158 23.75 36.17 3.00
CA PRO A 158 23.26 37.17 2.07
C PRO A 158 24.36 38.18 1.68
N LYS A 159 24.52 38.46 0.38
CA LYS A 159 25.17 39.64 -0.25
C LYS A 159 26.61 39.95 0.25
N THR A 160 27.66 40.02 -0.57
CA THR A 160 27.95 41.11 -1.53
C THR A 160 29.41 40.92 -2.06
N LEU A 161 29.62 40.97 -3.40
CA LEU A 161 30.78 41.50 -4.21
C LEU A 161 32.25 41.15 -3.82
N LEU A 162 33.27 40.91 -4.67
CA LEU A 162 33.55 41.00 -6.12
C LEU A 162 34.93 40.34 -6.42
N THR A 163 35.06 39.70 -7.60
CA THR A 163 36.26 39.53 -8.47
C THR A 163 37.52 38.82 -7.93
N LYS A 164 38.03 37.75 -8.55
CA LYS A 164 38.83 37.73 -9.80
C LYS A 164 39.14 36.30 -10.28
N ARG A 165 39.47 36.25 -11.59
CA ARG A 165 39.71 35.14 -12.52
C ARG A 165 40.75 34.08 -12.10
N GLY A 166 40.52 32.85 -12.57
CA GLY A 166 41.56 31.87 -12.91
C GLY A 166 40.97 30.66 -13.65
N LYS A 167 41.24 30.54 -14.96
CA LYS A 167 40.84 29.41 -15.82
C LYS A 167 41.87 28.28 -15.73
N THR A 168 41.43 27.03 -15.47
CA THR A 168 42.02 25.83 -16.12
C THR A 168 41.05 24.63 -16.13
N LYS A 169 41.29 23.73 -17.09
CA LYS A 169 40.36 22.80 -17.76
C LYS A 169 40.04 21.48 -17.01
N GLN A 170 38.76 21.13 -17.06
CA GLN A 170 38.11 19.84 -17.37
C GLN A 170 38.84 18.51 -17.06
N SER A 171 38.18 17.70 -16.21
CA SER A 171 37.99 16.26 -16.42
C SER A 171 36.57 15.86 -15.93
N LYS A 172 36.10 14.67 -16.33
CA LYS A 172 34.72 14.36 -16.76
C LYS A 172 33.77 13.85 -15.66
N LYS A 173 32.52 14.34 -15.72
CA LYS A 173 31.21 13.71 -15.42
C LYS A 173 31.14 12.71 -14.24
N SER A 174 30.62 13.18 -13.12
CA SER A 174 29.68 12.42 -12.28
C SER A 174 28.36 13.19 -12.13
N SER A 175 27.29 12.45 -12.01
CA SER A 175 25.88 12.84 -12.13
C SER A 175 25.48 14.03 -11.25
N ALA A 176 24.72 14.97 -11.83
CA ALA A 176 24.08 16.10 -11.17
C ALA A 176 23.49 15.74 -9.78
N SER A 177 24.13 16.25 -8.74
CA SER A 177 23.67 16.14 -7.36
C SER A 177 22.51 17.11 -7.16
N ASN A 178 21.34 16.57 -6.84
CA ASN A 178 20.22 17.34 -6.30
C ASN A 178 20.71 18.14 -5.07
N PRO A 179 20.49 19.46 -5.00
CA PRO A 179 20.98 20.29 -3.90
C PRO A 179 20.31 20.00 -2.55
N ASP A 180 19.24 19.19 -2.54
CA ASP A 180 18.35 18.96 -1.40
C ASP A 180 18.59 17.65 -0.62
N ARG A 181 19.82 17.11 -0.64
CA ARG A 181 20.18 15.95 0.22
C ARG A 181 20.37 16.42 1.67
N SER A 182 19.60 15.85 2.60
CA SER A 182 19.74 16.12 4.05
C SER A 182 21.20 15.90 4.51
N LEU A 183 21.72 16.81 5.36
CA LEU A 183 23.09 16.77 5.89
C LEU A 183 23.51 15.38 6.39
N SER A 184 22.58 14.68 7.07
CA SER A 184 22.77 13.30 7.49
C SER A 184 23.13 12.36 6.34
N ARG A 185 22.44 12.41 5.19
CA ARG A 185 22.74 11.54 4.05
C ARG A 185 24.12 11.84 3.45
N LYS A 186 24.51 13.11 3.38
CA LYS A 186 25.84 13.49 2.91
C LYS A 186 26.95 12.93 3.82
N LEU A 187 26.75 13.01 5.13
CA LEU A 187 27.67 12.42 6.11
C LEU A 187 27.71 10.89 6.04
N PHE A 188 26.58 10.22 5.82
CA PHE A 188 26.53 8.78 5.58
C PHE A 188 27.28 8.36 4.31
N ASP A 189 27.12 9.11 3.21
CA ASP A 189 27.84 8.85 1.95
C ASP A 189 29.37 9.08 2.17
N ALA A 190 29.74 10.18 2.84
CA ALA A 190 31.14 10.51 3.15
C ALA A 190 31.83 9.49 4.05
N TYR A 191 31.10 8.88 5.01
CA TYR A 191 31.65 7.80 5.85
C TYR A 191 32.11 6.60 5.02
N GLN A 192 31.42 6.29 3.92
CA GLN A 192 31.73 5.15 3.05
C GLN A 192 32.86 5.45 2.06
N GLU A 193 33.01 6.71 1.65
CA GLU A 193 34.02 7.14 0.68
C GLU A 193 35.37 7.49 1.33
N THR A 194 35.39 7.74 2.64
CA THR A 194 36.60 8.18 3.36
C THR A 194 37.32 7.00 4.00
N ASP A 195 38.59 6.80 3.62
CA ASP A 195 39.48 5.80 4.22
C ASP A 195 40.28 6.33 5.42
N ASP A 196 40.32 7.66 5.61
CA ASP A 196 40.95 8.28 6.78
C ASP A 196 40.18 7.97 8.07
N ILE A 197 40.87 7.34 9.03
CA ILE A 197 40.30 6.87 10.30
C ILE A 197 39.82 8.05 11.17
N LEU A 198 40.54 9.18 11.14
CA LEU A 198 40.17 10.37 11.91
C LEU A 198 38.89 11.01 11.34
N SER A 199 38.83 11.20 10.02
CA SER A 199 37.63 11.71 9.34
C SER A 199 36.43 10.76 9.49
N ARG A 200 36.65 9.43 9.42
CA ARG A 200 35.61 8.42 9.65
C ARG A 200 35.06 8.48 11.08
N SER A 201 35.94 8.65 12.07
CA SER A 201 35.57 8.79 13.48
C SER A 201 34.84 10.10 13.78
N ALA A 202 35.26 11.19 13.14
CA ALA A 202 34.59 12.50 13.21
C ALA A 202 33.18 12.47 12.60
N ILE A 203 32.99 11.78 11.47
CA ILE A 203 31.67 11.58 10.86
C ILE A 203 30.76 10.75 11.77
N SER A 204 31.26 9.66 12.35
CA SER A 204 30.50 8.87 13.34
C SER A 204 30.10 9.69 14.56
N TYR A 205 31.00 10.53 15.08
CA TYR A 205 30.71 11.45 16.18
C TYR A 205 29.57 12.43 15.84
N LEU A 206 29.60 13.02 14.64
CA LEU A 206 28.54 13.91 14.15
C LEU A 206 27.21 13.17 14.00
N LEU A 207 27.21 12.00 13.37
CA LEU A 207 26.00 11.21 13.17
C LEU A 207 25.37 10.80 14.50
N LYS A 208 26.18 10.35 15.47
CA LYS A 208 25.73 10.01 16.84
C LYS A 208 25.02 11.16 17.55
N ASN A 209 25.53 12.39 17.37
CA ASN A 209 25.03 13.60 18.02
C ASN A 209 23.99 14.37 17.19
N GLY A 210 23.46 13.78 16.12
CA GLY A 210 22.40 14.41 15.31
C GLY A 210 22.93 15.52 14.40
N CYS A 211 24.13 15.34 13.85
CA CYS A 211 24.87 16.28 13.01
C CYS A 211 25.22 17.60 13.74
N LYS A 212 25.54 17.51 15.04
CA LYS A 212 25.90 18.65 15.89
C LYS A 212 27.13 18.33 16.72
N LEU A 213 27.91 19.35 17.04
CA LEU A 213 28.94 19.29 18.06
C LEU A 213 28.28 19.41 19.45
N ASN A 214 28.68 18.57 20.38
CA ASN A 214 28.23 18.61 21.77
C ASN A 214 29.45 18.87 22.66
N ASP A 215 29.37 19.94 23.46
CA ASP A 215 30.46 20.28 24.38
C ASP A 215 30.43 19.42 25.66
N LYS A 216 29.29 18.78 25.94
CA LYS A 216 29.10 17.89 27.09
C LYS A 216 29.63 16.49 26.82
N GLU A 217 30.26 15.90 27.83
CA GLU A 217 30.70 14.50 27.81
C GLU A 217 29.53 13.52 27.61
N GLU A 218 29.79 12.42 26.92
CA GLU A 218 28.81 11.39 26.67
C GLU A 218 28.40 10.67 27.96
N ASN A 219 27.10 10.55 28.21
CA ASN A 219 26.59 9.67 29.26
C ASN A 219 26.61 8.20 28.76
N PRO A 220 27.46 7.33 29.36
CA PRO A 220 27.68 5.96 28.86
C PRO A 220 26.42 5.09 29.00
N GLU A 221 25.65 5.23 30.08
CA GLU A 221 24.41 4.45 30.26
C GLU A 221 23.34 4.82 29.23
N LYS A 222 23.21 6.12 28.93
CA LYS A 222 22.25 6.61 27.92
C LYS A 222 22.67 6.17 26.52
N PHE A 223 23.97 6.09 26.24
CA PHE A 223 24.49 5.53 25.00
C PHE A 223 24.23 4.02 24.91
N ALA A 224 24.58 3.24 25.93
CA ALA A 224 24.34 1.80 26.00
C ALA A 224 22.86 1.45 25.83
N LYS A 225 21.95 2.18 26.50
CA LYS A 225 20.49 2.03 26.32
C LYS A 225 20.04 2.33 24.88
N ARG A 226 20.63 3.35 24.23
CA ARG A 226 20.33 3.68 22.82
C ARG A 226 20.83 2.58 21.87
N ARG A 227 22.07 2.12 22.02
CA ARG A 227 22.68 1.03 21.23
C ARG A 227 21.88 -0.26 21.38
N ARG A 228 21.59 -0.67 22.63
CA ARG A 228 20.77 -1.86 22.93
C ARG A 228 19.38 -1.80 22.31
N LYS A 229 18.75 -0.62 22.27
CA LYS A 229 17.45 -0.42 21.61
C LYS A 229 17.52 -0.64 20.11
N VAL A 230 18.62 -0.25 19.46
CA VAL A 230 18.82 -0.52 18.02
C VAL A 230 19.10 -2.00 17.81
N GLU A 231 19.93 -2.65 18.64
CA GLU A 231 20.20 -4.10 18.57
C GLU A 231 18.91 -4.93 18.68
N ILE A 232 18.05 -4.63 19.67
CA ILE A 232 16.75 -5.31 19.82
C ILE A 232 15.88 -5.08 18.58
N GLN A 233 15.96 -3.90 17.95
CA GLN A 233 15.24 -3.63 16.72
C GLN A 233 15.80 -4.40 15.53
N ILE A 234 17.13 -4.57 15.45
CA ILE A 234 17.76 -5.43 14.46
C ILE A 234 17.32 -6.86 14.68
N GLN A 235 17.44 -7.40 15.90
CA GLN A 235 16.98 -8.74 16.24
C GLN A 235 15.52 -8.97 15.84
N ARG A 236 14.62 -8.03 16.18
CA ARG A 236 13.21 -8.10 15.77
C ARG A 236 12.99 -8.00 14.26
N LEU A 237 13.82 -7.26 13.53
CA LEU A 237 13.75 -7.17 12.07
C LEU A 237 14.30 -8.44 11.43
N THR A 238 15.39 -8.99 11.95
CA THR A 238 15.94 -10.30 11.58
C THR A 238 14.88 -11.37 11.80
N ASP A 239 14.25 -11.43 12.98
CA ASP A 239 13.15 -12.36 13.29
C ASP A 239 11.95 -12.21 12.35
N LYS A 240 11.70 -10.99 11.85
CA LYS A 240 10.64 -10.72 10.87
C LYS A 240 11.06 -11.07 9.45
N LEU A 241 12.34 -10.95 9.11
CA LEU A 241 12.88 -11.37 7.82
C LEU A 241 12.96 -12.89 7.74
N THR A 242 13.28 -13.56 8.84
CA THR A 242 13.18 -15.01 8.99
C THR A 242 11.73 -15.47 9.19
N SER A 243 10.78 -14.52 9.39
CA SER A 243 9.37 -14.86 9.53
C SER A 243 8.77 -15.42 8.24
N ARG A 244 7.71 -16.20 8.47
CA ARG A 244 7.21 -17.30 7.61
C ARG A 244 7.01 -16.91 6.14
N ILE A 245 7.52 -17.80 5.29
CA ILE A 245 7.17 -17.94 3.87
C ILE A 245 5.64 -18.01 3.73
N PRO A 246 5.06 -17.50 2.63
CA PRO A 246 3.63 -17.63 2.36
C PRO A 246 3.16 -19.09 2.50
N LYS A 247 2.13 -19.30 3.31
CA LYS A 247 1.56 -20.62 3.57
C LYS A 247 0.28 -20.85 2.78
N GLY A 248 0.05 -22.11 2.42
CA GLY A 248 -1.21 -22.58 1.87
C GLY A 248 -2.38 -22.52 2.86
N ARG A 249 -3.56 -22.92 2.40
CA ARG A 249 -4.76 -23.07 3.22
C ARG A 249 -4.95 -24.53 3.60
N ASP A 250 -5.21 -24.77 4.87
CA ASP A 250 -5.64 -26.06 5.39
C ASP A 250 -7.17 -26.04 5.54
N LEU A 251 -7.87 -26.72 4.63
CA LEU A 251 -9.33 -26.79 4.61
C LEU A 251 -9.86 -27.93 5.49
N THR A 252 -9.06 -28.99 5.70
CA THR A 252 -9.44 -30.22 6.40
C THR A 252 -9.06 -30.19 7.88
N TYR A 253 -8.32 -29.15 8.32
CA TYR A 253 -7.76 -29.03 9.66
C TYR A 253 -6.75 -30.15 9.99
N SER A 254 -6.28 -30.92 9.00
CA SER A 254 -5.42 -32.08 9.25
C SER A 254 -4.12 -31.67 9.92
N LYS A 255 -3.50 -30.58 9.46
CA LYS A 255 -2.24 -30.10 10.01
C LYS A 255 -2.39 -29.58 11.44
N TRP A 256 -3.54 -28.98 11.74
CA TRP A 256 -3.87 -28.55 13.09
C TRP A 256 -4.06 -29.76 14.02
N LEU A 257 -4.80 -30.78 13.57
CA LEU A 257 -5.04 -32.02 14.31
C LEU A 257 -3.75 -32.81 14.55
N GLU A 258 -2.92 -32.97 13.52
CA GLU A 258 -1.60 -33.60 13.63
C GLU A 258 -0.72 -32.85 14.64
N THR A 259 -0.67 -31.51 14.54
CA THR A 259 0.12 -30.70 15.48
C THR A 259 -0.43 -30.79 16.91
N LEU A 260 -1.76 -30.86 17.07
CA LEU A 260 -2.37 -31.04 18.39
C LEU A 260 -1.95 -32.39 18.96
N PHE A 261 -2.09 -33.46 18.17
CA PHE A 261 -1.71 -34.81 18.56
C PHE A 261 -0.24 -34.86 18.98
N THR A 262 0.67 -34.33 18.16
CA THR A 262 2.10 -34.22 18.49
C THR A 262 2.31 -33.42 19.78
N ALA A 263 1.72 -32.23 19.90
CA ALA A 263 1.88 -31.38 21.08
C ALA A 263 1.34 -32.01 22.37
N THR A 264 0.38 -32.93 22.29
CA THR A 264 -0.15 -33.67 23.44
C THR A 264 0.63 -34.94 23.77
N THR A 265 1.40 -35.49 22.81
CA THR A 265 2.09 -36.78 22.95
C THR A 265 3.60 -36.66 23.09
N THR A 266 4.20 -35.55 22.65
CA THR A 266 5.65 -35.33 22.65
C THR A 266 6.03 -34.00 23.29
N VAL A 267 7.25 -33.95 23.83
CA VAL A 267 7.86 -32.71 24.34
C VAL A 267 8.64 -32.07 23.18
N PRO A 268 8.48 -30.75 22.93
CA PRO A 268 9.22 -30.10 21.86
C PRO A 268 10.72 -30.12 22.15
N GLU A 269 11.53 -30.39 21.13
CA GLU A 269 12.99 -30.50 21.26
C GLU A 269 13.63 -29.15 21.61
N ASN A 270 13.02 -28.05 21.18
CA ASN A 270 13.51 -26.70 21.43
C ASN A 270 12.39 -25.65 21.42
N ASN A 271 12.74 -24.44 21.88
CA ASN A 271 11.83 -23.29 21.92
C ASN A 271 11.29 -22.89 20.52
N ALA A 272 12.04 -23.15 19.45
CA ALA A 272 11.59 -22.83 18.10
C ALA A 272 10.49 -23.78 17.64
N GLU A 273 10.59 -25.05 17.99
CA GLU A 273 9.57 -26.07 17.74
C GLU A 273 8.33 -25.84 18.58
N ALA A 274 8.48 -25.61 19.89
CA ALA A 274 7.37 -25.26 20.77
C ALA A 274 6.57 -24.05 20.22
N LYS A 275 7.28 -23.02 19.76
CA LYS A 275 6.68 -21.85 19.12
C LYS A 275 6.02 -22.19 17.78
N ARG A 276 6.59 -23.11 16.99
CA ARG A 276 5.97 -23.56 15.73
C ARG A 276 4.64 -24.25 15.99
N TRP A 277 4.57 -25.15 16.97
CA TRP A 277 3.35 -25.83 17.37
C TRP A 277 2.31 -24.84 17.87
N GLN A 278 2.70 -23.98 18.81
CA GLN A 278 1.84 -22.93 19.36
C GLN A 278 1.27 -22.03 18.26
N ASP A 279 2.11 -21.57 17.34
CA ASP A 279 1.66 -20.75 16.22
C ASP A 279 0.64 -21.49 15.33
N ILE A 280 0.80 -22.80 15.07
CA ILE A 280 -0.16 -23.57 14.27
C ILE A 280 -1.47 -23.69 15.03
N LEU A 281 -1.42 -24.05 16.32
CA LEU A 281 -2.61 -24.27 17.15
C LEU A 281 -3.41 -22.99 17.40
N LEU A 282 -2.74 -21.85 17.51
CA LEU A 282 -3.36 -20.52 17.66
C LEU A 282 -3.80 -19.90 16.33
N THR A 283 -3.37 -20.42 15.19
CA THR A 283 -3.77 -19.90 13.87
C THR A 283 -5.17 -20.41 13.53
N ARG A 284 -6.11 -19.48 13.33
CA ARG A 284 -7.40 -19.83 12.70
C ARG A 284 -7.14 -20.22 11.25
N SER A 285 -7.32 -21.50 10.93
CA SER A 285 -7.29 -21.99 9.54
C SER A 285 -8.49 -21.41 8.77
N SER A 286 -8.28 -21.24 7.47
CA SER A 286 -9.33 -20.78 6.56
C SER A 286 -10.14 -22.00 6.13
N SER A 287 -11.42 -22.07 6.53
CA SER A 287 -12.35 -23.13 6.09
C SER A 287 -12.82 -22.98 4.63
N ILE A 288 -12.47 -21.87 3.98
CA ILE A 288 -12.87 -21.58 2.59
C ILE A 288 -11.70 -21.77 1.61
N PRO A 289 -11.95 -22.33 0.41
CA PRO A 289 -10.93 -22.51 -0.63
C PRO A 289 -10.39 -21.18 -1.16
N PHE A 290 -9.23 -21.23 -1.82
CA PHE A 290 -8.73 -20.08 -2.57
C PHE A 290 -9.74 -19.66 -3.64
N PRO A 291 -9.82 -18.35 -3.94
CA PRO A 291 -10.70 -17.85 -4.99
C PRO A 291 -10.27 -18.36 -6.38
N VAL A 292 -11.13 -18.19 -7.38
CA VAL A 292 -10.76 -18.25 -8.80
C VAL A 292 -10.69 -16.83 -9.34
N VAL A 293 -9.58 -16.48 -9.99
CA VAL A 293 -9.33 -15.16 -10.56
C VAL A 293 -9.51 -15.22 -12.08
N PHE A 294 -10.30 -14.27 -12.59
CA PHE A 294 -10.56 -14.05 -14.01
C PHE A 294 -10.00 -12.68 -14.38
N GLU A 295 -8.82 -12.66 -15.02
CA GLU A 295 -8.06 -11.42 -15.20
C GLU A 295 -8.61 -10.51 -16.31
N THR A 296 -9.39 -11.05 -17.23
CA THR A 296 -9.95 -10.29 -18.35
C THR A 296 -11.45 -10.10 -18.21
N ASN A 297 -11.95 -9.04 -18.83
CA ASN A 297 -13.38 -8.72 -18.85
C ASN A 297 -14.20 -9.60 -19.79
N GLU A 298 -13.51 -10.35 -20.67
CA GLU A 298 -14.13 -11.33 -21.57
C GLU A 298 -14.21 -12.72 -20.94
N ASP A 299 -13.59 -12.94 -19.78
CA ASP A 299 -13.65 -14.21 -19.07
C ASP A 299 -15.02 -14.49 -18.45
N LEU A 300 -15.87 -13.47 -18.32
CA LEU A 300 -17.23 -13.56 -17.80
C LEU A 300 -18.21 -13.25 -18.93
N VAL A 301 -19.21 -14.09 -19.12
CA VAL A 301 -20.28 -13.91 -20.10
C VAL A 301 -21.57 -13.61 -19.36
N TRP A 302 -22.22 -12.50 -19.71
CA TRP A 302 -23.44 -12.04 -19.09
C TRP A 302 -24.65 -12.36 -19.98
N SER A 303 -25.75 -12.77 -19.36
CA SER A 303 -27.03 -13.06 -20.03
C SER A 303 -28.21 -12.72 -19.12
N THR A 304 -29.42 -12.82 -19.66
CA THR A 304 -30.68 -12.76 -18.89
C THR A 304 -31.41 -14.08 -19.03
N ASN A 305 -31.94 -14.61 -17.94
CA ASN A 305 -32.82 -15.79 -17.99
C ASN A 305 -34.25 -15.40 -18.42
N GLU A 306 -35.12 -16.40 -18.60
CA GLU A 306 -36.53 -16.23 -18.98
C GLU A 306 -37.32 -15.35 -18.00
N LYS A 307 -36.90 -15.29 -16.73
CA LYS A 307 -37.49 -14.44 -15.68
C LYS A 307 -36.93 -13.02 -15.69
N GLY A 308 -36.11 -12.65 -16.67
CA GLY A 308 -35.46 -11.35 -16.78
C GLY A 308 -34.35 -11.10 -15.75
N ARG A 309 -33.88 -12.12 -15.04
CA ARG A 309 -32.78 -11.99 -14.06
C ARG A 309 -31.44 -12.06 -14.76
N LEU A 310 -30.48 -11.27 -14.26
CA LEU A 310 -29.11 -11.30 -14.73
C LEU A 310 -28.45 -12.61 -14.32
N CYS A 311 -27.79 -13.23 -15.29
CA CYS A 311 -27.02 -14.44 -15.13
C CYS A 311 -25.58 -14.21 -15.60
N VAL A 312 -24.66 -14.95 -15.00
CA VAL A 312 -23.25 -14.95 -15.38
C VAL A 312 -22.77 -16.38 -15.61
N HIS A 313 -22.03 -16.55 -16.69
CA HIS A 313 -21.28 -17.74 -17.04
C HIS A 313 -19.79 -17.40 -17.02
N PHE A 314 -18.96 -18.34 -16.59
CA PHE A 314 -17.51 -18.16 -16.50
C PHE A 314 -16.82 -19.04 -17.53
N ASN A 315 -15.96 -18.43 -18.34
CA ASN A 315 -15.18 -19.18 -19.31
C ASN A 315 -14.35 -20.25 -18.57
N GLY A 316 -14.42 -21.49 -19.05
CA GLY A 316 -13.73 -22.63 -18.45
C GLY A 316 -14.48 -23.33 -17.32
N LEU A 317 -15.72 -22.95 -16.98
CA LEU A 317 -16.55 -23.65 -15.99
C LEU A 317 -17.68 -24.50 -16.60
N SER A 318 -17.53 -24.99 -17.83
CA SER A 318 -18.61 -25.67 -18.59
C SER A 318 -19.89 -24.82 -18.66
N ASP A 319 -21.05 -25.37 -19.05
CA ASP A 319 -22.33 -24.65 -19.15
C ASP A 319 -22.96 -24.27 -17.79
N LEU A 320 -22.16 -24.08 -16.74
CA LEU A 320 -22.65 -23.63 -15.44
C LEU A 320 -23.04 -22.15 -15.53
N ILE A 321 -24.30 -21.88 -15.17
CA ILE A 321 -24.90 -20.55 -15.16
C ILE A 321 -25.27 -20.19 -13.72
N PHE A 322 -24.95 -18.97 -13.31
CA PHE A 322 -25.22 -18.45 -11.98
C PHE A 322 -26.14 -17.24 -12.03
N GLU A 323 -27.20 -17.25 -11.24
CA GLU A 323 -28.06 -16.07 -11.06
C GLU A 323 -27.37 -15.03 -10.17
N VAL A 324 -27.44 -13.77 -10.58
CA VAL A 324 -26.80 -12.65 -9.91
C VAL A 324 -27.78 -12.00 -8.94
N TYR A 325 -27.47 -12.10 -7.65
CA TYR A 325 -28.21 -11.45 -6.57
C TYR A 325 -27.36 -10.32 -5.99
N CYS A 326 -27.82 -9.09 -6.16
CA CYS A 326 -27.12 -7.90 -5.69
C CYS A 326 -28.08 -6.86 -5.12
N ASP A 327 -27.54 -5.94 -4.33
CA ASP A 327 -28.25 -4.76 -3.89
C ASP A 327 -28.64 -3.90 -5.11
N SER A 328 -29.83 -3.31 -5.08
CA SER A 328 -30.31 -2.26 -6.00
C SER A 328 -29.24 -1.21 -6.34
N ARG A 329 -28.41 -0.82 -5.36
CA ARG A 329 -27.32 0.16 -5.50
C ARG A 329 -26.16 -0.32 -6.35
N GLN A 330 -26.06 -1.60 -6.65
CA GLN A 330 -25.00 -2.17 -7.50
C GLN A 330 -25.54 -2.76 -8.80
N LEU A 331 -26.85 -2.99 -8.90
CA LEU A 331 -27.52 -3.60 -10.05
C LEU A 331 -27.17 -2.92 -11.37
N TYR A 332 -27.08 -1.59 -11.38
CA TYR A 332 -26.78 -0.81 -12.58
C TYR A 332 -25.40 -1.14 -13.19
N TRP A 333 -24.42 -1.54 -12.38
CA TRP A 333 -23.11 -1.97 -12.89
C TRP A 333 -23.22 -3.30 -13.64
N PHE A 334 -23.95 -4.27 -13.05
CA PHE A 334 -24.11 -5.59 -13.65
C PHE A 334 -24.92 -5.54 -14.93
N LYS A 335 -25.97 -4.70 -14.98
CA LYS A 335 -26.70 -4.40 -16.23
C LYS A 335 -25.77 -3.85 -17.31
N ARG A 336 -24.85 -2.96 -16.92
CA ARG A 336 -23.91 -2.38 -17.88
C ARG A 336 -22.94 -3.39 -18.47
N PHE A 337 -22.51 -4.39 -17.70
CA PHE A 337 -21.66 -5.45 -18.24
C PHE A 337 -22.34 -6.23 -19.37
N LEU A 338 -23.64 -6.49 -19.22
CA LEU A 338 -24.44 -7.11 -20.27
C LEU A 338 -24.58 -6.20 -21.49
N GLU A 339 -24.90 -4.92 -21.29
CA GLU A 339 -25.03 -3.93 -22.37
C GLU A 339 -23.75 -3.78 -23.19
N ASP A 340 -22.59 -3.71 -22.53
CA ASP A 340 -21.27 -3.64 -23.18
C ASP A 340 -21.03 -4.85 -24.09
N GLN A 341 -21.33 -6.06 -23.58
CA GLN A 341 -21.18 -7.28 -24.36
C GLN A 341 -22.16 -7.37 -25.52
N GLN A 342 -23.42 -6.96 -25.31
CA GLN A 342 -24.43 -6.93 -26.36
C GLN A 342 -24.07 -5.94 -27.46
N THR A 343 -23.58 -4.75 -27.12
CA THR A 343 -23.11 -3.73 -28.08
C THR A 343 -22.00 -4.30 -28.96
N LYS A 344 -20.99 -4.93 -28.34
CA LYS A 344 -19.90 -5.58 -29.07
C LYS A 344 -20.42 -6.71 -29.98
N ARG A 345 -21.30 -7.58 -29.48
CA ARG A 345 -21.89 -8.69 -30.26
C ARG A 345 -22.71 -8.20 -31.46
N LYS A 346 -23.61 -7.23 -31.25
CA LYS A 346 -24.44 -6.63 -32.31
C LYS A 346 -23.59 -5.98 -33.41
N SER A 347 -22.47 -5.37 -33.04
CA SER A 347 -21.52 -4.76 -33.99
C SER A 347 -20.55 -5.76 -34.66
N LYS A 348 -20.79 -7.08 -34.58
CA LYS A 348 -19.86 -8.11 -35.10
C LYS A 348 -18.41 -7.94 -34.61
N ASN A 349 -18.24 -7.59 -33.32
CA ASN A 349 -16.94 -7.34 -32.67
C ASN A 349 -16.14 -6.13 -33.21
N GLN A 350 -16.81 -5.15 -33.81
CA GLN A 350 -16.17 -3.89 -34.20
C GLN A 350 -15.78 -3.04 -32.97
N HIS A 351 -16.43 -3.20 -31.83
CA HIS A 351 -16.06 -2.50 -30.59
C HIS A 351 -14.93 -3.21 -29.84
N SER A 352 -14.01 -2.43 -29.28
CA SER A 352 -12.94 -2.94 -28.41
C SER A 352 -13.43 -3.23 -27.00
N SER A 353 -13.19 -4.44 -26.50
CA SER A 353 -13.41 -4.79 -25.08
C SER A 353 -12.51 -4.02 -24.12
N GLY A 354 -11.47 -3.34 -24.63
CA GLY A 354 -10.66 -2.41 -23.85
C GLY A 354 -11.49 -1.27 -23.21
N LEU A 355 -12.67 -0.96 -23.75
CA LEU A 355 -13.57 0.08 -23.24
C LEU A 355 -14.77 -0.47 -22.45
N PHE A 356 -14.77 -1.78 -22.10
CA PHE A 356 -15.77 -2.32 -21.18
C PHE A 356 -15.56 -1.81 -19.76
N THR A 357 -16.66 -1.51 -19.07
CA THR A 357 -16.65 -1.05 -17.67
C THR A 357 -16.06 -2.10 -16.73
N LEU A 358 -16.36 -3.39 -16.96
CA LEU A 358 -15.74 -4.51 -16.26
C LEU A 358 -14.27 -4.63 -16.63
N ARG A 359 -13.41 -4.86 -15.64
CA ARG A 359 -11.97 -5.12 -15.84
C ARG A 359 -11.60 -6.57 -15.58
N ASN A 360 -12.01 -7.09 -14.42
CA ASN A 360 -11.74 -8.45 -14.00
C ASN A 360 -12.78 -8.93 -13.00
N GLY A 361 -12.81 -10.25 -12.77
CA GLY A 361 -13.71 -10.92 -11.83
C GLY A 361 -12.95 -11.85 -10.90
N ARG A 362 -13.50 -12.06 -9.71
CA ARG A 362 -12.99 -13.03 -8.75
C ARG A 362 -14.15 -13.76 -8.10
N LEU A 363 -14.16 -15.07 -8.27
CA LEU A 363 -15.13 -15.97 -7.68
C LEU A 363 -14.59 -16.49 -6.35
N ALA A 364 -15.33 -16.33 -5.26
CA ALA A 364 -14.88 -16.77 -3.95
C ALA A 364 -16.04 -17.24 -3.07
N TRP A 365 -15.76 -18.22 -2.22
CA TRP A 365 -16.67 -18.63 -1.16
C TRP A 365 -16.53 -17.68 0.02
N GLN A 366 -17.66 -17.27 0.59
CA GLN A 366 -17.72 -16.58 1.88
C GLN A 366 -18.18 -17.57 2.95
N GLN A 367 -17.58 -17.46 4.13
CA GLN A 367 -17.93 -18.30 5.27
C GLN A 367 -19.33 -17.92 5.76
N GLY A 368 -20.23 -18.90 5.81
CA GLY A 368 -21.53 -18.77 6.46
C GLY A 368 -21.52 -19.35 7.87
N GLU A 369 -22.62 -19.12 8.59
CA GLU A 369 -22.87 -19.65 9.93
C GLU A 369 -23.90 -20.78 9.83
N GLY A 370 -23.61 -21.94 10.40
CA GLY A 370 -24.54 -23.08 10.39
C GLY A 370 -23.85 -24.45 10.42
N LYS A 371 -24.68 -25.50 10.45
CA LYS A 371 -24.27 -26.91 10.32
C LYS A 371 -24.74 -27.44 8.97
N GLY A 372 -23.96 -28.30 8.32
CA GLY A 372 -24.28 -28.89 7.01
C GLY A 372 -23.08 -29.01 6.09
N GLU A 373 -23.34 -29.29 4.81
CA GLU A 373 -22.29 -29.40 3.80
C GLU A 373 -21.62 -28.06 3.50
N PRO A 374 -20.30 -28.01 3.23
CA PRO A 374 -19.57 -26.74 3.06
C PRO A 374 -20.13 -25.81 1.97
N TRP A 375 -20.64 -26.37 0.86
CA TRP A 375 -21.25 -25.62 -0.25
C TRP A 375 -22.68 -25.11 0.04
N ASN A 376 -23.29 -25.57 1.13
CA ASN A 376 -24.59 -25.13 1.63
C ASN A 376 -24.45 -24.13 2.78
N ILE A 377 -23.43 -24.29 3.64
CA ILE A 377 -23.09 -23.32 4.68
C ILE A 377 -22.54 -22.04 4.05
N GLY A 378 -21.54 -22.18 3.17
CA GLY A 378 -20.93 -21.04 2.49
C GLY A 378 -21.82 -20.52 1.38
N HIS A 379 -21.70 -19.22 1.07
CA HIS A 379 -22.30 -18.66 -0.14
C HIS A 379 -21.24 -18.20 -1.13
N LEU A 380 -21.59 -18.34 -2.40
CA LEU A 380 -20.73 -17.94 -3.49
C LEU A 380 -20.85 -16.43 -3.74
N ALA A 381 -19.72 -15.75 -3.77
CA ALA A 381 -19.63 -14.32 -4.03
C ALA A 381 -18.76 -14.05 -5.25
N LEU A 382 -19.24 -13.17 -6.12
CA LEU A 382 -18.48 -12.64 -7.23
C LEU A 382 -18.06 -11.21 -6.91
N TYR A 383 -16.76 -10.97 -6.96
CA TYR A 383 -16.16 -9.65 -6.85
C TYR A 383 -15.75 -9.18 -8.24
N CYS A 384 -16.25 -8.04 -8.68
CA CYS A 384 -15.90 -7.45 -9.97
C CYS A 384 -15.14 -6.15 -9.76
N CYS A 385 -14.02 -5.98 -10.46
CA CYS A 385 -13.35 -4.69 -10.56
C CYS A 385 -13.92 -3.90 -11.75
N VAL A 386 -14.36 -2.68 -11.48
CA VAL A 386 -14.90 -1.75 -12.48
C VAL A 386 -14.04 -0.50 -12.57
N ASP A 387 -13.88 0.04 -13.78
CA ASP A 387 -13.27 1.36 -13.99
C ASP A 387 -14.37 2.41 -14.09
N ASN A 388 -14.47 3.29 -13.08
CA ASN A 388 -15.54 4.26 -12.98
C ASN A 388 -15.53 5.28 -14.14
N ARG A 389 -14.38 5.53 -14.77
CA ARG A 389 -14.26 6.45 -15.92
C ARG A 389 -15.07 5.96 -17.13
N LEU A 390 -15.16 4.64 -17.30
CA LEU A 390 -15.91 4.01 -18.38
C LEU A 390 -17.43 3.98 -18.16
N TRP A 391 -17.92 4.66 -17.14
CA TRP A 391 -19.36 4.83 -16.94
C TRP A 391 -19.95 5.95 -17.81
N THR A 392 -19.16 6.98 -18.09
CA THR A 392 -19.57 8.22 -18.76
C THR A 392 -18.96 8.34 -20.15
N ALA A 393 -19.59 9.08 -21.06
CA ALA A 393 -19.07 9.29 -22.41
C ALA A 393 -17.69 9.96 -22.38
N GLU A 394 -17.55 11.03 -21.61
CA GLU A 394 -16.36 11.86 -21.49
C GLU A 394 -15.20 11.10 -20.83
N GLY A 395 -15.49 10.35 -19.76
CA GLY A 395 -14.49 9.48 -19.13
C GLY A 395 -14.08 8.30 -20.03
N THR A 396 -14.98 7.79 -20.87
CA THR A 396 -14.66 6.77 -21.88
C THR A 396 -13.74 7.33 -22.95
N GLU A 397 -13.97 8.58 -23.35
CA GLU A 397 -13.13 9.30 -24.32
C GLU A 397 -11.70 9.52 -23.78
N GLN A 398 -11.55 9.89 -22.50
CA GLN A 398 -10.22 9.96 -21.86
C GLN A 398 -9.48 8.61 -21.91
N VAL A 399 -10.15 7.53 -21.53
CA VAL A 399 -9.55 6.18 -21.56
C VAL A 399 -9.25 5.73 -23.00
N ARG A 400 -10.08 6.12 -23.97
CA ARG A 400 -9.86 5.86 -25.40
C ARG A 400 -8.57 6.53 -25.87
N GLN A 401 -8.39 7.81 -25.57
CA GLN A 401 -7.20 8.58 -25.93
C GLN A 401 -5.93 8.01 -25.28
N GLU A 402 -5.96 7.77 -23.96
CA GLU A 402 -4.84 7.14 -23.22
C GLU A 402 -4.40 5.83 -23.89
N LYS A 403 -5.36 4.95 -24.20
CA LYS A 403 -5.07 3.66 -24.84
C LYS A 403 -4.62 3.80 -26.29
N ALA A 404 -5.21 4.71 -27.05
CA ALA A 404 -4.82 4.96 -28.44
C ALA A 404 -3.39 5.49 -28.51
N GLU A 405 -2.99 6.38 -27.61
CA GLU A 405 -1.62 6.86 -27.48
C GLU A 405 -0.65 5.75 -27.09
N GLU A 406 -0.98 4.92 -26.09
CA GLU A 406 -0.15 3.79 -25.68
C GLU A 406 0.08 2.80 -26.82
N ILE A 407 -0.99 2.48 -27.57
CA ILE A 407 -0.92 1.59 -28.73
C ILE A 407 -0.08 2.23 -29.84
N THR A 408 -0.30 3.51 -30.15
CA THR A 408 0.46 4.22 -31.18
C THR A 408 1.94 4.30 -30.83
N LYS A 409 2.29 4.68 -29.59
CA LYS A 409 3.68 4.70 -29.08
C LYS A 409 4.35 3.33 -29.16
N PHE A 410 3.59 2.25 -28.94
CA PHE A 410 4.10 0.89 -29.08
C PHE A 410 4.33 0.53 -30.55
N ILE A 411 3.40 0.85 -31.44
CA ILE A 411 3.51 0.57 -32.87
C ILE A 411 4.70 1.32 -33.48
N THR A 412 4.87 2.61 -33.18
CA THR A 412 6.01 3.40 -33.68
C THR A 412 7.32 2.80 -33.22
N LYS A 413 7.48 2.55 -31.91
CA LYS A 413 8.68 1.93 -31.34
C LYS A 413 9.02 0.56 -31.94
N MET A 414 8.01 -0.20 -32.35
CA MET A 414 8.24 -1.49 -33.02
C MET A 414 8.60 -1.30 -34.48
N LYS A 415 7.97 -0.36 -35.20
CA LYS A 415 8.31 -0.04 -36.60
C LYS A 415 9.71 0.57 -36.75
N ASP A 416 10.24 1.22 -35.72
CA ASP A 416 11.61 1.76 -35.69
C ASP A 416 12.69 0.66 -35.62
N LYS A 417 12.31 -0.61 -35.41
CA LYS A 417 13.26 -1.74 -35.42
C LYS A 417 13.44 -2.23 -36.86
N SER A 418 14.68 -2.34 -37.32
CA SER A 418 15.05 -2.77 -38.68
C SER A 418 14.61 -4.19 -39.01
N ASP A 419 14.63 -5.11 -38.04
CA ASP A 419 14.39 -6.54 -38.27
C ASP A 419 13.26 -7.05 -37.36
N LEU A 420 12.04 -7.07 -37.90
CA LEU A 420 10.85 -7.57 -37.22
C LEU A 420 10.57 -9.03 -37.58
N SER A 421 10.43 -9.90 -36.58
CA SER A 421 10.00 -11.29 -36.81
C SER A 421 8.53 -11.35 -37.26
N GLU A 422 8.13 -12.43 -37.93
CA GLU A 422 6.74 -12.67 -38.33
C GLU A 422 5.76 -12.59 -37.14
N THR A 423 6.16 -13.09 -35.98
CA THR A 423 5.39 -13.00 -34.74
C THR A 423 5.20 -11.57 -34.26
N GLN A 424 6.22 -10.71 -34.44
CA GLN A 424 6.14 -9.28 -34.12
C GLN A 424 5.27 -8.54 -35.13
N LEU A 425 5.38 -8.83 -36.42
CA LEU A 425 4.51 -8.28 -37.47
C LEU A 425 3.04 -8.64 -37.23
N ALA A 426 2.76 -9.91 -36.91
CA ALA A 426 1.41 -10.36 -36.55
C ALA A 426 0.89 -9.63 -35.30
N PHE A 427 1.75 -9.37 -34.31
CA PHE A 427 1.38 -8.61 -33.12
C PHE A 427 1.08 -7.14 -33.43
N ILE A 428 1.86 -6.49 -34.31
CA ILE A 428 1.62 -5.13 -34.79
C ILE A 428 0.26 -5.07 -35.49
N LYS A 429 -0.04 -5.98 -36.43
CA LYS A 429 -1.34 -6.06 -37.11
C LYS A 429 -2.51 -6.19 -36.12
N ARG A 430 -2.36 -7.01 -35.06
CA ARG A 430 -3.38 -7.10 -33.99
C ARG A 430 -3.57 -5.79 -33.23
N LYS A 431 -2.49 -5.05 -32.97
CA LYS A 431 -2.53 -3.74 -32.30
C LYS A 431 -3.15 -2.66 -33.18
N GLU A 432 -2.84 -2.65 -34.47
CA GLU A 432 -3.50 -1.78 -35.46
C GLU A 432 -5.00 -2.07 -35.54
N SER A 433 -5.40 -3.35 -35.59
CA SER A 433 -6.82 -3.73 -35.51
C SER A 433 -7.48 -3.34 -34.18
N THR A 434 -6.75 -3.35 -33.08
CA THR A 434 -7.27 -2.89 -31.79
C THR A 434 -7.48 -1.37 -31.79
N LEU A 435 -6.57 -0.62 -32.43
CA LEU A 435 -6.66 0.83 -32.57
C LEU A 435 -7.86 1.23 -33.42
N THR A 436 -8.16 0.52 -34.50
CA THR A 436 -9.37 0.80 -35.30
C THR A 436 -10.65 0.53 -34.50
N ARG A 437 -10.69 -0.57 -33.74
CA ARG A 437 -11.85 -0.95 -32.91
C ARG A 437 -12.07 -0.03 -31.71
N ILE A 438 -11.03 0.63 -31.19
CA ILE A 438 -11.17 1.53 -30.03
C ILE A 438 -11.87 2.84 -30.39
N ASN A 439 -11.92 3.19 -31.68
CA ASN A 439 -12.61 4.38 -32.17
C ASN A 439 -14.14 4.21 -32.20
N ASN A 440 -14.64 2.98 -32.08
CA ASN A 440 -16.07 2.73 -31.97
C ASN A 440 -16.52 2.97 -30.52
N SER A 441 -17.36 3.98 -30.32
CA SER A 441 -17.84 4.43 -29.02
C SER A 441 -18.95 3.52 -28.46
N PHE A 442 -18.91 3.29 -27.16
CA PHE A 442 -20.07 2.71 -26.45
C PHE A 442 -21.08 3.81 -26.14
N ASP A 443 -22.37 3.47 -26.17
CA ASP A 443 -23.41 4.38 -25.71
C ASP A 443 -23.32 4.54 -24.19
N ARG A 444 -23.01 5.76 -23.75
CA ARG A 444 -22.75 6.12 -22.35
C ARG A 444 -23.50 7.40 -22.00
N PRO A 445 -24.02 7.51 -20.77
CA PRO A 445 -24.55 8.78 -20.30
C PRO A 445 -23.47 9.86 -20.33
N SER A 446 -23.82 11.04 -20.86
CA SER A 446 -22.97 12.22 -20.75
C SER A 446 -22.95 12.71 -19.32
N LYS A 447 -21.75 12.98 -18.82
CA LYS A 447 -21.51 13.68 -17.57
C LYS A 447 -20.21 14.45 -17.70
N PRO A 448 -20.25 15.80 -17.62
CA PRO A 448 -19.05 16.60 -17.80
C PRO A 448 -17.99 16.21 -16.76
N LEU A 449 -16.76 16.13 -17.23
CA LEU A 449 -15.60 15.90 -16.38
C LEU A 449 -15.48 17.05 -15.39
N TYR A 450 -15.03 16.72 -14.19
CA TYR A 450 -14.78 17.75 -13.20
C TYR A 450 -13.70 18.72 -13.68
N GLN A 451 -14.04 20.00 -13.77
CA GLN A 451 -13.13 21.08 -14.10
C GLN A 451 -13.04 22.04 -12.91
N GLY A 452 -11.97 21.87 -12.13
CA GLY A 452 -11.65 22.76 -11.02
C GLY A 452 -10.83 23.97 -11.46
N GLN A 453 -10.96 25.06 -10.73
CA GLN A 453 -10.13 26.25 -10.84
C GLN A 453 -8.75 25.98 -10.25
N SER A 454 -7.71 26.13 -11.07
CA SER A 454 -6.33 25.79 -10.69
C SER A 454 -5.80 26.57 -9.49
N HIS A 455 -6.32 27.79 -9.25
CA HIS A 455 -5.93 28.64 -8.13
C HIS A 455 -6.69 28.36 -6.84
N ILE A 456 -7.76 27.55 -6.86
CA ILE A 456 -8.47 27.14 -5.65
C ILE A 456 -7.95 25.77 -5.21
N LEU A 457 -7.47 25.68 -3.98
CA LEU A 457 -6.92 24.46 -3.40
C LEU A 457 -7.60 24.12 -2.08
N VAL A 458 -7.77 22.83 -1.81
CA VAL A 458 -8.26 22.33 -0.53
C VAL A 458 -7.10 21.74 0.25
N GLY A 459 -6.61 22.46 1.26
CA GLY A 459 -5.60 21.95 2.18
C GLY A 459 -6.24 21.09 3.28
N VAL A 460 -5.73 19.88 3.49
CA VAL A 460 -6.18 18.99 4.58
C VAL A 460 -5.08 18.89 5.62
N SER A 461 -5.31 19.44 6.81
CA SER A 461 -4.43 19.19 7.95
C SER A 461 -4.86 17.94 8.70
N LEU A 462 -3.87 17.15 9.12
CA LEU A 462 -4.06 15.96 9.94
C LEU A 462 -3.36 16.20 11.29
N GLY A 463 -4.10 16.02 12.40
CA GLY A 463 -3.61 16.34 13.75
C GLY A 463 -4.18 15.44 14.84
N LEU A 464 -3.50 15.40 15.99
CA LEU A 464 -3.72 14.40 17.04
C LEU A 464 -5.14 14.43 17.64
N GLU A 465 -5.66 15.62 17.96
CA GLU A 465 -6.98 15.77 18.56
C GLU A 465 -8.10 15.80 17.51
N LYS A 466 -7.80 16.47 16.39
CA LYS A 466 -8.69 16.65 15.24
C LYS A 466 -8.10 15.89 14.04
N PRO A 467 -8.56 14.64 13.78
CA PRO A 467 -8.01 13.79 12.72
C PRO A 467 -8.01 14.41 11.32
N ALA A 468 -8.92 15.34 11.04
CA ALA A 468 -8.91 16.14 9.82
C ALA A 468 -9.48 17.55 10.07
N THR A 469 -8.82 18.57 9.54
CA THR A 469 -9.35 19.94 9.40
C THR A 469 -9.01 20.47 8.02
N ILE A 470 -9.97 21.12 7.36
CA ILE A 470 -9.82 21.57 5.98
C ILE A 470 -9.78 23.09 5.92
N ALA A 471 -8.98 23.63 5.00
CA ALA A 471 -9.05 25.00 4.52
C ALA A 471 -9.21 25.00 3.00
N VAL A 472 -10.18 25.76 2.48
CA VAL A 472 -10.29 26.04 1.03
C VAL A 472 -9.68 27.40 0.79
N VAL A 473 -8.68 27.47 -0.08
CA VAL A 473 -7.85 28.66 -0.26
C VAL A 473 -7.86 29.08 -1.73
N ASP A 474 -8.11 30.36 -1.98
CA ASP A 474 -7.76 31.02 -3.22
C ASP A 474 -6.29 31.44 -3.12
N ALA A 475 -5.44 30.76 -3.88
CA ALA A 475 -4.00 30.95 -3.82
C ALA A 475 -3.51 32.21 -4.54
N ILE A 476 -4.29 32.78 -5.48
CA ILE A 476 -3.95 34.06 -6.10
C ILE A 476 -4.20 35.19 -5.11
N ALA A 477 -5.38 35.18 -4.47
CA ALA A 477 -5.73 36.17 -3.47
C ALA A 477 -5.01 35.96 -2.12
N GLY A 478 -4.44 34.77 -1.88
CA GLY A 478 -3.92 34.35 -0.58
C GLY A 478 -5.00 34.24 0.51
N LYS A 479 -6.28 34.23 0.12
CA LYS A 479 -7.44 34.30 1.01
C LYS A 479 -8.06 32.92 1.22
N VAL A 480 -8.49 32.67 2.45
CA VAL A 480 -9.23 31.43 2.77
C VAL A 480 -10.71 31.67 2.53
N LEU A 481 -11.31 30.86 1.66
CA LEU A 481 -12.73 30.89 1.35
C LEU A 481 -13.56 30.27 2.47
N THR A 482 -13.08 29.17 3.05
CA THR A 482 -13.72 28.56 4.22
C THR A 482 -12.78 27.65 4.99
N TYR A 483 -13.05 27.53 6.29
CA TYR A 483 -12.54 26.45 7.13
C TYR A 483 -13.66 25.45 7.45
N ARG A 484 -13.28 24.16 7.57
CA ARG A 484 -14.18 23.10 8.04
C ARG A 484 -13.49 22.25 9.08
N SER A 485 -14.03 22.29 10.29
CA SER A 485 -13.61 21.43 11.40
C SER A 485 -14.21 20.03 11.26
N LEU A 486 -13.64 19.07 11.98
CA LEU A 486 -14.13 17.69 12.00
C LEU A 486 -15.63 17.55 12.30
N ARG A 487 -16.16 18.36 13.22
CA ARG A 487 -17.58 18.37 13.57
C ARG A 487 -18.44 18.85 12.40
N GLN A 488 -17.97 19.87 11.68
CA GLN A 488 -18.65 20.36 10.48
C GLN A 488 -18.54 19.39 9.30
N LEU A 489 -17.45 18.62 9.21
CA LEU A 489 -17.29 17.59 8.17
C LEU A 489 -18.18 16.39 8.39
N LEU A 490 -18.44 15.99 9.64
CA LEU A 490 -19.29 14.83 9.92
C LEU A 490 -20.76 15.20 10.13
N GLY A 491 -21.05 16.44 10.53
CA GLY A 491 -22.41 16.87 10.88
C GLY A 491 -23.00 15.93 11.94
N ASP A 492 -24.19 15.41 11.67
CA ASP A 492 -24.91 14.47 12.54
C ASP A 492 -24.14 13.15 12.75
N ASN A 493 -23.31 12.76 11.77
CA ASN A 493 -22.47 11.55 11.89
C ASN A 493 -21.31 11.72 12.87
N TYR A 494 -21.14 12.90 13.48
CA TYR A 494 -20.11 13.12 14.50
C TYR A 494 -20.29 12.20 15.72
N GLU A 495 -21.53 11.77 16.01
CA GLU A 495 -21.81 10.80 17.07
C GLU A 495 -21.15 9.44 16.83
N LEU A 496 -21.01 9.03 15.56
CA LEU A 496 -20.35 7.78 15.19
C LEU A 496 -18.86 7.81 15.55
N LEU A 497 -18.21 8.97 15.42
CA LEU A 497 -16.83 9.15 15.88
C LEU A 497 -16.72 9.00 17.40
N ASN A 498 -17.65 9.58 18.15
CA ASN A 498 -17.68 9.45 19.61
C ASN A 498 -17.93 8.00 20.03
N ARG A 499 -18.84 7.29 19.37
CA ARG A 499 -19.09 5.86 19.57
C ARG A 499 -17.83 5.03 19.30
N GLN A 500 -17.11 5.31 18.20
CA GLN A 500 -15.85 4.65 17.88
C GLN A 500 -14.80 4.87 18.98
N ARG A 501 -14.64 6.11 19.47
CA ARG A 501 -13.71 6.45 20.55
C ARG A 501 -14.06 5.70 21.85
N ARG A 502 -15.34 5.59 22.21
CA ARG A 502 -15.80 4.81 23.36
C ARG A 502 -15.51 3.32 23.20
N GLN A 503 -15.81 2.74 22.03
CA GLN A 503 -15.50 1.33 21.74
C GLN A 503 -14.00 1.06 21.84
N GLN A 504 -13.15 1.91 21.28
CA GLN A 504 -11.70 1.73 21.36
C GLN A 504 -11.19 1.77 22.81
N ARG A 505 -11.74 2.66 23.64
CA ARG A 505 -11.40 2.72 25.08
C ARG A 505 -11.82 1.44 25.81
N SER A 506 -13.06 0.97 25.61
CA SER A 506 -13.55 -0.29 26.21
C SER A 506 -12.66 -1.47 25.81
N LEU A 507 -12.42 -1.63 24.51
CA LEU A 507 -11.59 -2.71 23.98
C LEU A 507 -10.14 -2.65 24.48
N SER A 508 -9.59 -1.44 24.69
CA SER A 508 -8.25 -1.28 25.27
C SER A 508 -8.22 -1.70 26.74
N HIS A 509 -9.27 -1.37 27.49
CA HIS A 509 -9.41 -1.74 28.89
C HIS A 509 -9.60 -3.26 29.06
N GLU A 510 -10.46 -3.86 28.22
CA GLU A 510 -10.65 -5.32 28.15
C GLU A 510 -9.36 -6.04 27.76
N ARG A 511 -8.61 -5.53 26.78
CA ARG A 511 -7.28 -6.08 26.44
C ARG A 511 -6.31 -6.04 27.60
N HIS A 512 -6.29 -4.95 28.34
CA HIS A 512 -5.42 -4.81 29.50
C HIS A 512 -5.82 -5.78 30.62
N LYS A 513 -7.13 -5.96 30.87
CA LYS A 513 -7.65 -6.98 31.81
C LYS A 513 -7.27 -8.39 31.36
N ALA A 514 -7.54 -8.73 30.10
CA ALA A 514 -7.21 -10.03 29.51
C ALA A 514 -5.70 -10.33 29.54
N GLN A 515 -4.85 -9.32 29.31
CA GLN A 515 -3.39 -9.47 29.44
C GLN A 515 -2.96 -9.78 30.87
N LYS A 516 -3.59 -9.16 31.87
CA LYS A 516 -3.33 -9.46 33.29
C LYS A 516 -3.81 -10.85 33.70
N SER A 517 -4.90 -11.33 33.10
CA SER A 517 -5.47 -12.65 33.38
C SER A 517 -5.04 -13.75 32.41
N PHE A 518 -4.01 -13.51 31.58
CA PHE A 518 -3.53 -14.43 30.53
C PHE A 518 -4.63 -14.98 29.60
N SER A 519 -5.72 -14.23 29.42
CA SER A 519 -6.86 -14.59 28.59
C SER A 519 -6.70 -14.11 27.13
N PRO A 520 -7.43 -14.68 26.17
CA PRO A 520 -7.42 -14.22 24.78
C PRO A 520 -7.71 -12.71 24.69
N ASN A 521 -6.79 -11.96 24.07
CA ASN A 521 -6.86 -10.49 23.99
C ASN A 521 -7.24 -9.97 22.59
N GLN A 522 -7.71 -10.86 21.72
CA GLN A 522 -8.13 -10.54 20.35
C GLN A 522 -9.63 -10.25 20.31
N PHE A 523 -9.99 -9.03 20.67
CA PHE A 523 -11.35 -8.54 20.51
C PHE A 523 -11.56 -7.98 19.10
N GLY A 524 -12.63 -8.40 18.43
CA GLY A 524 -13.01 -7.87 17.12
C GLY A 524 -13.31 -6.38 17.23
N ALA A 525 -12.60 -5.54 16.47
CA ALA A 525 -12.94 -4.13 16.35
C ALA A 525 -14.06 -3.98 15.31
N SER A 526 -15.07 -3.18 15.61
CA SER A 526 -16.07 -2.80 14.61
C SER A 526 -15.40 -2.11 13.41
N GLU A 527 -15.93 -2.32 12.20
CA GLU A 527 -15.45 -1.61 11.00
C GLU A 527 -15.81 -0.10 11.01
N LEU A 528 -16.40 0.38 12.11
CA LEU A 528 -16.88 1.76 12.30
C LEU A 528 -15.80 2.80 11.99
N GLY A 529 -14.55 2.57 12.38
CA GLY A 529 -13.46 3.50 12.07
C GLY A 529 -13.17 3.64 10.57
N GLN A 530 -13.30 2.54 9.81
CA GLN A 530 -13.17 2.60 8.36
C GLN A 530 -14.37 3.32 7.73
N TYR A 531 -15.56 3.14 8.30
CA TYR A 531 -16.77 3.82 7.86
C TYR A 531 -16.68 5.34 8.07
N VAL A 532 -16.21 5.80 9.23
CA VAL A 532 -16.00 7.23 9.51
C VAL A 532 -14.95 7.83 8.56
N ASP A 533 -13.87 7.11 8.25
CA ASP A 533 -12.89 7.57 7.24
C ASP A 533 -13.54 7.78 5.86
N ARG A 534 -14.45 6.89 5.45
CA ARG A 534 -15.19 7.02 4.18
C ARG A 534 -16.14 8.21 4.19
N LEU A 535 -16.79 8.50 5.32
CA LEU A 535 -17.63 9.68 5.48
C LEU A 535 -16.80 10.97 5.39
N LEU A 536 -15.68 11.05 6.10
CA LEU A 536 -14.77 12.19 6.01
C LEU A 536 -14.27 12.41 4.59
N ALA A 537 -13.81 11.35 3.92
CA ALA A 537 -13.35 11.42 2.54
C ALA A 537 -14.45 11.90 1.58
N LYS A 538 -15.69 11.44 1.77
CA LYS A 538 -16.85 11.88 0.97
C LYS A 538 -17.08 13.39 1.13
N GLU A 539 -17.09 13.88 2.36
CA GLU A 539 -17.40 15.29 2.65
C GLU A 539 -16.24 16.23 2.27
N ILE A 540 -14.98 15.82 2.47
CA ILE A 540 -13.79 16.55 1.97
C ILE A 540 -13.90 16.77 0.46
N VAL A 541 -14.25 15.72 -0.28
CA VAL A 541 -14.35 15.77 -1.74
C VAL A 541 -15.58 16.57 -2.18
N ALA A 542 -16.71 16.45 -1.46
CA ALA A 542 -17.91 17.26 -1.73
C ALA A 542 -17.62 18.75 -1.59
N ILE A 543 -16.90 19.16 -0.53
CA ILE A 543 -16.46 20.55 -0.34
C ILE A 543 -15.56 20.99 -1.49
N ALA A 544 -14.59 20.17 -1.89
CA ALA A 544 -13.74 20.48 -3.04
C ALA A 544 -14.56 20.72 -4.32
N GLN A 545 -15.63 19.94 -4.55
CA GLN A 545 -16.54 20.14 -5.68
C GLN A 545 -17.35 21.43 -5.57
N THR A 546 -17.91 21.73 -4.40
CA THR A 546 -18.71 22.95 -4.17
C THR A 546 -17.93 24.21 -4.50
N TYR A 547 -16.65 24.25 -4.11
CA TYR A 547 -15.77 25.39 -4.38
C TYR A 547 -15.01 25.28 -5.70
N LYS A 548 -15.30 24.27 -6.53
CA LYS A 548 -14.60 23.98 -7.79
C LYS A 548 -13.08 24.01 -7.62
N ALA A 549 -12.54 23.42 -6.54
CA ALA A 549 -11.10 23.39 -6.31
C ALA A 549 -10.34 22.57 -7.36
N GLY A 550 -9.21 23.08 -7.84
CA GLY A 550 -8.36 22.38 -8.80
C GLY A 550 -7.65 21.15 -8.21
N SER A 551 -7.27 21.20 -6.94
CA SER A 551 -6.61 20.08 -6.25
C SER A 551 -6.94 20.01 -4.76
N ILE A 552 -6.80 18.81 -4.19
CA ILE A 552 -6.77 18.57 -2.74
C ILE A 552 -5.33 18.28 -2.34
N VAL A 553 -4.82 19.01 -1.36
CA VAL A 553 -3.45 18.90 -0.87
C VAL A 553 -3.44 18.10 0.42
N LEU A 554 -2.75 16.97 0.42
CA LEU A 554 -2.59 16.06 1.56
C LEU A 554 -1.16 16.12 2.11
N PRO A 555 -0.97 15.91 3.42
CA PRO A 555 0.35 15.93 4.02
C PRO A 555 1.06 14.57 3.85
N LYS A 556 2.39 14.58 3.70
CA LYS A 556 3.17 13.34 3.61
C LYS A 556 3.13 12.55 4.93
N LEU A 557 2.94 11.23 4.83
CA LEU A 557 2.84 10.33 6.00
C LEU A 557 4.07 10.32 6.92
N GLY A 558 5.26 10.59 6.36
CA GLY A 558 6.50 10.70 7.14
C GLY A 558 6.41 11.82 8.17
N ASP A 559 5.90 12.97 7.73
CA ASP A 559 5.83 14.19 8.52
C ASP A 559 4.78 14.09 9.63
N ILE A 560 3.66 13.40 9.39
CA ILE A 560 2.58 13.26 10.39
C ILE A 560 3.04 12.52 11.65
N ARG A 561 3.89 11.49 11.51
CA ARG A 561 4.41 10.77 12.67
C ARG A 561 5.27 11.66 13.55
N GLU A 562 6.07 12.51 12.92
CA GLU A 562 6.93 13.47 13.60
C GLU A 562 6.12 14.62 14.22
N ILE A 563 5.10 15.13 13.53
CA ILE A 563 4.16 16.14 14.05
C ILE A 563 3.40 15.60 15.26
N VAL A 564 2.84 14.40 15.16
CA VAL A 564 2.16 13.73 16.28
C VAL A 564 3.12 13.48 17.43
N GLN A 565 4.35 13.06 17.15
CA GLN A 565 5.35 12.81 18.19
C GLN A 565 5.79 14.09 18.90
N SER A 566 6.00 15.18 18.16
CA SER A 566 6.38 16.48 18.72
C SER A 566 5.24 17.11 19.53
N GLU A 567 3.98 17.02 19.08
CA GLU A 567 2.82 17.47 19.85
C GLU A 567 2.66 16.68 21.16
N ILE A 568 2.79 15.36 21.12
CA ILE A 568 2.73 14.51 22.32
C ILE A 568 3.86 14.85 23.30
N GLN A 569 5.07 15.08 22.77
CA GLN A 569 6.24 15.40 23.57
C GLN A 569 6.12 16.78 24.22
N ALA A 570 5.65 17.80 23.50
CA ALA A 570 5.41 19.14 24.03
C ALA A 570 4.36 19.13 25.15
N ILE A 571 3.28 18.35 25.02
CA ILE A 571 2.26 18.20 26.07
C ILE A 571 2.85 17.47 27.29
N ALA A 572 3.72 16.48 27.07
CA ALA A 572 4.39 15.77 28.15
C ALA A 572 5.35 16.68 28.91
N GLU A 573 6.14 17.51 28.21
CA GLU A 573 7.05 18.50 28.77
C GLU A 573 6.32 19.58 29.56
N ALA A 574 5.21 20.10 29.04
CA ALA A 574 4.39 21.10 29.73
C ALA A 574 3.77 20.56 31.02
N LYS A 575 3.37 19.28 31.05
CA LYS A 575 2.75 18.66 32.24
C LYS A 575 3.75 18.13 33.25
N CYS A 576 4.93 17.71 32.79
CA CYS A 576 5.96 17.09 33.63
C CYS A 576 7.33 17.71 33.30
N PRO A 577 7.56 19.00 33.59
CA PRO A 577 8.78 19.70 33.18
C PRO A 577 10.06 19.14 33.83
N SER A 578 9.95 18.53 35.00
CA SER A 578 11.08 18.12 35.85
C SER A 578 11.59 16.69 35.64
N SER A 579 10.93 15.83 34.86
CA SER A 579 11.36 14.43 34.68
C SER A 579 11.11 13.87 33.29
N SER A 580 12.20 13.52 32.60
CA SER A 580 12.16 12.92 31.26
C SER A 580 11.53 11.53 31.22
N GLU A 581 11.61 10.76 32.31
CA GLU A 581 10.99 9.42 32.40
C GLU A 581 9.48 9.51 32.54
N ILE A 582 9.00 10.46 33.36
CA ILE A 582 7.58 10.73 33.53
C ILE A 582 7.00 11.31 32.23
N GLN A 583 7.74 12.20 31.54
CA GLN A 583 7.37 12.67 30.20
C GLN A 583 7.21 11.51 29.21
N GLN A 584 8.14 10.56 29.16
CA GLN A 584 8.05 9.40 28.25
C GLN A 584 6.88 8.47 28.59
N LYS A 585 6.64 8.21 29.88
CA LYS A 585 5.51 7.39 30.34
C LYS A 585 4.19 8.07 30.03
N TYR A 586 4.09 9.37 30.30
CA TYR A 586 2.94 10.21 29.97
C TYR A 586 2.71 10.25 28.46
N ALA A 587 3.73 10.52 27.65
CA ALA A 587 3.65 10.54 26.18
C ALA A 587 3.13 9.20 25.62
N LYS A 588 3.60 8.07 26.15
CA LYS A 588 3.15 6.73 25.76
C LYS A 588 1.67 6.52 26.12
N GLN A 589 1.26 6.89 27.32
CA GLN A 589 -0.12 6.73 27.78
C GLN A 589 -1.07 7.69 27.04
N TYR A 590 -0.64 8.93 26.82
CA TYR A 590 -1.36 9.95 26.06
C TYR A 590 -1.57 9.53 24.60
N ARG A 591 -0.55 8.94 23.96
CA ARG A 591 -0.67 8.37 22.60
C ARG A 591 -1.76 7.30 22.52
N VAL A 592 -1.80 6.41 23.51
CA VAL A 592 -2.80 5.33 23.57
C VAL A 592 -4.21 5.89 23.83
N ASN A 593 -4.33 6.93 24.67
CA ASN A 593 -5.60 7.51 25.11
C ASN A 593 -6.24 8.46 24.10
N VAL A 594 -5.43 9.22 23.35
CA VAL A 594 -5.92 10.30 22.47
C VAL A 594 -6.11 9.82 21.03
N HIS A 595 -5.26 8.92 20.52
CA HIS A 595 -5.25 8.69 19.08
C HIS A 595 -4.70 7.33 18.60
N GLN A 596 -5.60 6.49 18.09
CA GLN A 596 -5.28 5.30 17.28
C GLN A 596 -5.77 5.43 15.83
N TRP A 597 -5.91 6.65 15.31
CA TRP A 597 -6.34 6.83 13.92
C TRP A 597 -5.26 6.37 12.94
N SER A 598 -5.69 5.76 11.84
CA SER A 598 -4.80 5.39 10.75
C SER A 598 -4.85 6.47 9.67
N TYR A 599 -3.97 7.46 9.76
CA TYR A 599 -3.89 8.53 8.75
C TYR A 599 -3.61 7.99 7.34
N GLY A 600 -2.86 6.89 7.23
CA GLY A 600 -2.67 6.21 5.94
C GLY A 600 -3.98 5.72 5.34
N ARG A 601 -4.88 5.19 6.16
CA ARG A 601 -6.21 4.73 5.71
C ARG A 601 -7.11 5.90 5.32
N LEU A 602 -7.07 7.00 6.07
CA LEU A 602 -7.83 8.21 5.74
C LEU A 602 -7.34 8.84 4.43
N ILE A 603 -6.03 9.03 4.27
CA ILE A 603 -5.42 9.55 3.03
C ILE A 603 -5.80 8.69 1.84
N GLN A 604 -5.71 7.37 1.96
CA GLN A 604 -6.13 6.43 0.91
C GLN A 604 -7.61 6.57 0.56
N SER A 605 -8.47 6.77 1.57
CA SER A 605 -9.90 6.97 1.37
C SER A 605 -10.19 8.27 0.61
N ILE A 606 -9.50 9.36 0.96
CA ILE A 606 -9.60 10.66 0.26
C ILE A 606 -9.10 10.52 -1.18
N GLN A 607 -7.91 9.94 -1.37
CA GLN A 607 -7.31 9.71 -2.68
C GLN A 607 -8.23 8.90 -3.60
N SER A 608 -8.77 7.78 -3.11
CA SER A 608 -9.71 6.95 -3.88
C SER A 608 -10.98 7.72 -4.22
N LYS A 609 -11.52 8.53 -3.29
CA LYS A 609 -12.76 9.27 -3.53
C LYS A 609 -12.57 10.46 -4.48
N ALA A 610 -11.45 11.17 -4.37
CA ALA A 610 -11.09 12.26 -5.29
C ALA A 610 -10.87 11.74 -6.71
N ALA A 611 -10.16 10.60 -6.86
CA ALA A 611 -9.92 9.98 -8.16
C ALA A 611 -11.20 9.49 -8.85
N GLN A 612 -12.22 9.06 -8.10
CA GLN A 612 -13.53 8.71 -8.68
C GLN A 612 -14.22 9.89 -9.37
N ILE A 613 -13.93 11.12 -8.93
CA ILE A 613 -14.53 12.36 -9.43
C ILE A 613 -13.60 13.08 -10.41
N GLY A 614 -12.30 12.79 -10.38
CA GLY A 614 -11.29 13.44 -11.22
C GLY A 614 -10.63 14.65 -10.58
N ILE A 615 -10.68 14.79 -9.24
CA ILE A 615 -9.95 15.86 -8.53
C ILE A 615 -8.50 15.42 -8.31
N VAL A 616 -7.55 16.29 -8.65
CA VAL A 616 -6.11 16.04 -8.51
C VAL A 616 -5.72 16.04 -7.02
N ILE A 617 -4.89 15.07 -6.63
CA ILE A 617 -4.26 15.04 -5.30
C ILE A 617 -2.82 15.54 -5.42
N GLU A 618 -2.44 16.44 -4.52
CA GLU A 618 -1.07 16.90 -4.35
C GLU A 618 -0.57 16.56 -2.95
N GLU A 619 0.73 16.35 -2.81
CA GLU A 619 1.36 16.07 -1.52
C GLU A 619 2.26 17.24 -1.11
N GLY A 620 2.02 17.76 0.10
CA GLY A 620 2.78 18.86 0.68
C GLY A 620 3.40 18.50 2.04
N LYS A 621 4.36 19.32 2.48
CA LYS A 621 4.90 19.25 3.84
C LYS A 621 3.99 20.05 4.76
N GLN A 622 3.42 19.42 5.78
CA GLN A 622 2.58 20.12 6.75
C GLN A 622 3.46 20.92 7.72
N PRO A 623 3.08 22.17 8.06
CA PRO A 623 3.78 22.94 9.09
C PRO A 623 3.69 22.25 10.46
N ILE A 624 4.77 22.37 11.23
CA ILE A 624 4.86 21.77 12.58
C ILE A 624 4.06 22.60 13.59
N ARG A 625 4.13 23.93 13.48
CA ARG A 625 3.49 24.90 14.39
C ARG A 625 2.22 25.50 13.76
N GLY A 626 1.41 26.17 14.57
CA GLY A 626 0.16 26.81 14.15
C GLY A 626 -1.10 25.99 14.46
N SER A 627 -2.27 26.63 14.35
CA SER A 627 -3.55 25.94 14.52
C SER A 627 -3.78 24.94 13.38
N PRO A 628 -4.67 23.92 13.53
CA PRO A 628 -5.02 23.03 12.42
C PRO A 628 -5.54 23.78 11.18
N GLN A 629 -6.20 24.92 11.38
CA GLN A 629 -6.68 25.78 10.30
C GLN A 629 -5.52 26.43 9.56
N ASP A 630 -4.54 26.99 10.28
CA ASP A 630 -3.34 27.59 9.68
C ASP A 630 -2.50 26.55 8.96
N LYS A 631 -2.31 25.38 9.58
CA LYS A 631 -1.61 24.23 8.97
C LYS A 631 -2.25 23.83 7.64
N ALA A 632 -3.59 23.79 7.56
CA ALA A 632 -4.31 23.48 6.34
C ALA A 632 -4.15 24.58 5.28
N LYS A 633 -4.22 25.87 5.67
CA LYS A 633 -4.03 27.02 4.78
C LYS A 633 -2.63 27.03 4.18
N GLU A 634 -1.60 26.97 5.02
CA GLU A 634 -0.20 27.00 4.60
C GLU A 634 0.16 25.82 3.70
N LEU A 635 -0.39 24.63 4.00
CA LEU A 635 -0.21 23.45 3.16
C LEU A 635 -0.71 23.68 1.73
N ALA A 636 -1.90 24.31 1.57
CA ALA A 636 -2.46 24.63 0.28
C ALA A 636 -1.62 25.68 -0.48
N LEU A 637 -1.21 26.75 0.19
CA LEU A 637 -0.39 27.82 -0.40
C LEU A 637 0.99 27.29 -0.82
N TYR A 638 1.62 26.45 0.00
CA TYR A 638 2.91 25.84 -0.31
C TYR A 638 2.84 24.90 -1.53
N ALA A 639 1.77 24.11 -1.67
CA ALA A 639 1.60 23.27 -2.85
C ALA A 639 1.42 24.11 -4.12
N TYR A 640 0.70 25.23 -4.03
CA TYR A 640 0.53 26.14 -5.16
C TYR A 640 1.84 26.81 -5.58
N SER A 641 2.66 27.29 -4.62
CA SER A 641 3.96 27.89 -4.93
C SER A 641 4.92 26.88 -5.56
N LEU A 642 4.94 25.63 -5.08
CA LEU A 642 5.69 24.54 -5.71
C LEU A 642 5.21 24.27 -7.15
N ARG A 643 3.91 24.39 -7.40
CA ARG A 643 3.36 24.21 -8.75
C ARG A 643 3.85 25.30 -9.71
N LEU A 644 3.89 26.56 -9.25
CA LEU A 644 4.43 27.67 -10.03
C LEU A 644 5.92 27.45 -10.33
N ALA A 645 6.70 27.06 -9.32
CA ALA A 645 8.13 26.79 -9.46
C ALA A 645 8.48 25.61 -10.40
N ARG A 646 7.53 24.70 -10.68
CA ARG A 646 7.71 23.59 -11.65
C ARG A 646 7.36 23.98 -13.08
N ARG A 647 6.65 25.10 -13.27
CA ARG A 647 6.22 25.60 -14.58
C ARG A 647 7.16 26.68 -15.12
N SER A 648 7.85 27.40 -14.23
CA SER A 648 9.06 28.17 -14.52
C SER A 648 10.24 27.25 -14.76
#